data_AF-A0A8J2MTA9-F1
#
_entry.id   AF-A0A8J2MTA9-F1
#
_cell.length_a   1.000
_cell.length_b   1.000
_cell.length_c   1.000
_cell.angle_alpha   90.00
_cell.angle_beta   90.00
_cell.angle_gamma   90.00
#
_symmetry.space_group_name_H-M   'P 1'
#
loop_
_entity.id
_entity.type
_entity.pdbx_description
1 polymer ?
#
loop_
_entity_poly.entity_id
_entity_poly.type
_entity_poly.pdbx_seq_one_letter_code
_entity_poly.pdbx_strand_id
1 'polypeptide(L)'
;MNSSKLEVQWSPVHSNKFITWGTEICLYEVAEFKDNDKQSCIKISDTTVAQLLATNSSHHYVKCVDIYPQSEPDILLAHARQCNAVAWNPADPNLIVCGLDKYRTDHSILLWDVLKSPSVTDRTHHHATSQTDSIRPLSEAGVSETTHSLSWFNNETRCLVAGVNNKQLKIIDFRDSAKTANTTATKAVYSVAVNPHNVFQLVSHVDNQITIWDTRYFEKPMLTLPQSRQINKVLWSPTRHNLLGSLQKDSAVLYLHDIQHSGVGSGEDAEPGALERMVTPWSTPGTNWTGINSFTWHPTHTNRLLTISPQGITDYTVYERVTVNWSTRSHLVWNHATKALKYISSSDNVYKALDDIAILTKRRALANYGLIPELSQNGEVAENETLKNLWQWLYLSKSLVEDGIIPSIYNYHPGVRTVLRLDGQNGGNGLFMKSELINRPWVDIGSNHTAKIYRSTDRDKALQLCGWRFDKDSNATYNNLFLERLEREGQYARATAISVFNLCLRQAIDILNRGASKVSMSSNLHIVAMALSGFSEDKNSMWRELCLKSRSQLSDPYLRATFAFLTADNDSYDNVLNENGVAVEDRVAFALMFLSDSKLCEYLKKLTVKLSEEGDLAGFLLTGATSDGIQLLNRYLEITGDVQSCSLIAIRALPGKFRQENQVQVWIDSYRGLLDAWKMWNQRAHFDIEMRRPTTDKPPQQVFISCNFCGKSISAFMQNLSRSRGPFSRLVNNSNQLKISSCPNCRKPLPRCDICLMHMGTPSGIRALAGISSRNDDDSKLTEFGNWFTWCQTCRHGGHTDHITHWFRQHTECPVTSCSCRCFSLDASFNVFVNST
;
A
#
# COMPACT_ATOMS: atom_id res chain seq x y z
N MET A 1 51.03 9.10 -28.78
CA MET A 1 51.57 9.05 -27.40
C MET A 1 50.57 8.26 -26.57
N ASN A 2 50.81 6.96 -26.37
CA ASN A 2 49.94 6.11 -25.56
C ASN A 2 50.04 6.61 -24.11
N SER A 3 48.95 7.12 -23.54
CA SER A 3 48.89 7.35 -22.09
C SER A 3 49.23 6.04 -21.38
N SER A 4 50.10 6.12 -20.38
CA SER A 4 50.41 4.98 -19.51
C SER A 4 49.11 4.44 -18.89
N LYS A 5 48.88 3.13 -18.99
CA LYS A 5 47.72 2.48 -18.38
C LYS A 5 47.89 2.55 -16.85
N LEU A 6 47.15 3.45 -16.20
CA LEU A 6 47.18 3.62 -14.76
C LEU A 6 46.27 2.59 -14.09
N GLU A 7 46.83 1.77 -13.21
CA GLU A 7 46.12 0.70 -12.50
C GLU A 7 46.08 0.95 -10.99
N VAL A 8 45.13 0.31 -10.30
CA VAL A 8 44.92 0.44 -8.85
C VAL A 8 44.57 -0.91 -8.23
N GLN A 9 45.07 -1.16 -7.01
CA GLN A 9 44.81 -2.37 -6.22
C GLN A 9 44.85 -2.08 -4.71
N TRP A 10 43.87 -2.58 -3.97
CA TRP A 10 43.87 -2.55 -2.50
C TRP A 10 44.89 -3.56 -1.93
N SER A 11 45.50 -3.22 -0.79
CA SER A 11 46.27 -4.19 -0.04
C SER A 11 45.36 -5.32 0.45
N PRO A 12 45.72 -6.60 0.21
CA PRO A 12 44.95 -7.72 0.72
C PRO A 12 45.07 -7.86 2.25
N VAL A 13 46.08 -7.22 2.87
CA VAL A 13 46.38 -7.30 4.30
C VAL A 13 45.92 -6.05 5.06
N HIS A 14 46.19 -4.87 4.51
CA HIS A 14 45.85 -3.60 5.14
C HIS A 14 44.59 -3.00 4.51
N SER A 15 43.48 -3.00 5.26
CA SER A 15 42.19 -2.50 4.74
C SER A 15 42.18 -1.00 4.40
N ASN A 16 43.17 -0.24 4.86
CA ASN A 16 43.27 1.20 4.62
C ASN A 16 44.37 1.59 3.62
N LYS A 17 45.11 0.64 3.02
CA LYS A 17 46.20 0.95 2.09
C LYS A 17 45.93 0.42 0.69
N PHE A 18 46.32 1.18 -0.32
CA PHE A 18 46.23 0.77 -1.71
C PHE A 18 47.44 1.28 -2.51
N ILE A 19 47.72 0.63 -3.63
CA ILE A 19 48.78 1.03 -4.55
C ILE A 19 48.19 1.45 -5.89
N THR A 20 48.92 2.33 -6.57
CA THR A 20 48.67 2.68 -7.97
C THR A 20 49.95 2.56 -8.75
N TRP A 21 49.90 2.11 -10.01
CA TRP A 21 51.09 2.03 -10.85
C TRP A 21 50.81 2.42 -12.30
N GLY A 22 51.85 2.98 -12.94
CA GLY A 22 51.86 3.37 -14.34
C GLY A 22 53.26 3.82 -14.77
N THR A 23 53.54 5.12 -14.68
CA THR A 23 54.90 5.66 -14.84
C THR A 23 55.75 5.47 -13.57
N GLU A 24 55.10 5.50 -12.42
CA GLU A 24 55.66 5.36 -11.08
C GLU A 24 54.74 4.42 -10.27
N ILE A 25 55.26 3.83 -9.20
CA ILE A 25 54.48 3.06 -8.24
C ILE A 25 54.27 3.95 -7.01
N CYS A 26 53.03 4.22 -6.64
CA CYS A 26 52.68 5.01 -5.46
C CYS A 26 51.90 4.17 -4.45
N LEU A 27 52.26 4.27 -3.17
CA LEU A 27 51.56 3.68 -2.04
C LEU A 27 50.77 4.76 -1.30
N TYR A 28 49.48 4.53 -1.10
CA TYR A 28 48.58 5.43 -0.40
C TYR A 28 47.97 4.78 0.84
N GLU A 29 47.66 5.62 1.83
CA GLU A 29 46.87 5.26 3.01
C GLU A 29 45.62 6.14 3.09
N VAL A 30 44.49 5.52 3.38
CA VAL A 30 43.20 6.20 3.51
C VAL A 30 42.99 6.64 4.95
N ALA A 31 42.79 7.94 5.13
CA ALA A 31 42.49 8.59 6.41
C ALA A 31 41.18 9.40 6.32
N GLU A 32 40.62 9.73 7.49
CA GLU A 32 39.47 10.65 7.58
C GLU A 32 39.90 12.09 7.28
N PHE A 33 39.07 12.83 6.56
CA PHE A 33 39.33 14.22 6.19
C PHE A 33 39.40 15.12 7.43
N LYS A 34 40.55 15.77 7.67
CA LYS A 34 40.72 16.80 8.69
C LYS A 34 41.09 18.12 8.01
N ASP A 35 40.48 19.24 8.42
CA ASP A 35 40.64 20.58 7.81
C ASP A 35 42.10 21.11 7.75
N ASN A 36 43.06 20.44 8.41
CA ASN A 36 44.47 20.85 8.51
C ASN A 36 45.44 20.11 7.56
N ASP A 37 44.96 19.21 6.69
CA ASP A 37 45.84 18.39 5.85
C ASP A 37 46.43 19.20 4.68
N LYS A 38 47.73 19.54 4.77
CA LYS A 38 48.49 20.24 3.74
C LYS A 38 48.98 19.31 2.62
N GLN A 39 48.92 19.82 1.37
CA GLN A 39 49.71 19.57 0.14
C GLN A 39 50.07 18.15 -0.35
N SER A 40 49.94 17.08 0.45
CA SER A 40 50.30 15.69 0.07
C SER A 40 49.12 14.70 0.11
N CYS A 41 47.90 15.20 0.33
CA CYS A 41 46.69 14.41 0.45
C CYS A 41 45.78 14.64 -0.77
N ILE A 42 45.26 13.55 -1.36
CA ILE A 42 44.28 13.59 -2.45
C ILE A 42 42.91 13.35 -1.84
N LYS A 43 41.95 14.27 -2.03
CA LYS A 43 40.56 14.05 -1.60
C LYS A 43 39.94 12.94 -2.46
N ILE A 44 39.49 11.85 -1.83
CA ILE A 44 38.92 10.68 -2.52
C ILE A 44 37.40 10.54 -2.31
N SER A 45 36.86 11.08 -1.21
CA SER A 45 35.42 11.23 -0.97
C SER A 45 35.16 12.49 -0.13
N ASP A 46 33.90 12.80 0.18
CA ASP A 46 33.57 13.90 1.09
C ASP A 46 34.06 13.69 2.53
N THR A 47 34.35 12.44 2.91
CA THR A 47 34.74 12.07 4.27
C THR A 47 36.17 11.55 4.38
N THR A 48 36.81 11.18 3.26
CA THR A 48 38.10 10.48 3.26
C THR A 48 39.12 11.10 2.30
N VAL A 49 40.39 11.02 2.69
CA VAL A 49 41.56 11.44 1.93
C VAL A 49 42.52 10.27 1.72
N ALA A 50 43.25 10.28 0.61
CA ALA A 50 44.37 9.39 0.36
C ALA A 50 45.68 10.15 0.60
N GLN A 51 46.43 9.74 1.62
CA GLN A 51 47.75 10.25 1.95
C GLN A 51 48.82 9.44 1.21
N LEU A 52 49.71 10.12 0.49
CA LEU A 52 50.83 9.47 -0.18
C LEU A 52 51.92 9.07 0.84
N LEU A 53 52.23 7.78 0.93
CA LEU A 53 53.25 7.25 1.84
C LEU A 53 54.61 7.08 1.17
N ALA A 54 54.64 6.58 -0.07
CA ALA A 54 55.86 6.31 -0.80
C ALA A 54 55.63 6.37 -2.32
N THR A 55 56.65 6.79 -3.05
CA THR A 55 56.69 6.77 -4.52
C THR A 55 57.99 6.11 -4.97
N ASN A 56 57.89 5.12 -5.85
CA ASN A 56 59.02 4.49 -6.51
C ASN A 56 58.96 4.77 -8.01
N SER A 57 59.95 5.51 -8.50
CA SER A 57 60.14 5.86 -9.90
C SER A 57 61.32 5.14 -10.57
N SER A 58 62.00 4.21 -9.87
CA SER A 58 63.15 3.48 -10.44
C SER A 58 62.76 2.50 -11.54
N HIS A 59 61.49 2.06 -11.55
CA HIS A 59 60.94 1.16 -12.54
C HIS A 59 59.89 1.87 -13.38
N HIS A 60 60.27 2.32 -14.57
CA HIS A 60 59.34 2.90 -15.53
C HIS A 60 58.58 1.81 -16.29
N TYR A 61 57.29 2.05 -16.56
CA TYR A 61 56.42 1.19 -17.39
C TYR A 61 56.17 -0.21 -16.82
N VAL A 62 55.88 -0.29 -15.51
CA VAL A 62 55.53 -1.56 -14.87
C VAL A 62 54.19 -2.07 -15.38
N LYS A 63 54.16 -3.29 -15.91
CA LYS A 63 52.97 -3.89 -16.52
C LYS A 63 52.02 -4.52 -15.50
N CYS A 64 52.58 -5.21 -14.51
CA CYS A 64 51.82 -5.88 -13.47
C CYS A 64 52.60 -5.77 -12.14
N VAL A 65 51.85 -5.63 -11.04
CA VAL A 65 52.33 -5.57 -9.67
C VAL A 65 51.39 -6.44 -8.85
N ASP A 66 51.90 -7.07 -7.80
CA ASP A 66 51.07 -7.67 -6.77
C ASP A 66 51.70 -7.43 -5.39
N ILE A 67 50.88 -7.44 -4.34
CA ILE A 67 51.27 -7.00 -3.00
C ILE A 67 51.67 -8.20 -2.15
N TYR A 68 52.91 -8.19 -1.66
CA TYR A 68 53.40 -9.22 -0.75
C TYR A 68 52.66 -9.13 0.60
N PRO A 69 52.12 -10.25 1.13
CA PRO A 69 51.30 -10.23 2.33
C PRO A 69 52.07 -10.15 3.67
N GLN A 70 53.40 -10.30 3.69
CA GLN A 70 54.21 -10.22 4.92
C GLN A 70 55.10 -8.96 4.95
N SER A 71 55.58 -8.59 6.14
CA SER A 71 56.29 -7.31 6.37
C SER A 71 57.79 -7.31 6.08
N GLU A 72 58.44 -8.46 5.83
CA GLU A 72 59.87 -8.59 5.44
C GLU A 72 60.11 -9.84 4.56
N PRO A 73 61.17 -9.94 3.72
CA PRO A 73 62.19 -8.96 3.33
C PRO A 73 62.16 -8.58 1.82
N ASP A 74 62.96 -7.59 1.42
CA ASP A 74 63.12 -7.10 0.04
C ASP A 74 63.61 -8.21 -0.90
N ILE A 75 62.70 -8.76 -1.72
CA ILE A 75 63.02 -9.80 -2.69
C ILE A 75 62.70 -9.31 -4.10
N LEU A 76 63.77 -9.01 -4.84
CA LEU A 76 63.72 -8.66 -6.25
C LEU A 76 63.96 -9.91 -7.09
N LEU A 77 62.88 -10.47 -7.64
CA LEU A 77 62.96 -11.53 -8.66
C LEU A 77 62.89 -10.88 -10.04
N ALA A 78 64.03 -10.85 -10.74
CA ALA A 78 64.11 -10.35 -12.11
C ALA A 78 64.20 -11.52 -13.10
N HIS A 79 63.41 -11.45 -14.16
CA HIS A 79 63.43 -12.42 -15.25
C HIS A 79 63.65 -11.70 -16.59
N ALA A 80 64.40 -12.30 -17.50
CA ALA A 80 64.77 -11.67 -18.78
C ALA A 80 63.59 -11.54 -19.77
N ARG A 81 62.54 -12.37 -19.60
CA ARG A 81 61.32 -12.34 -20.43
C ARG A 81 60.28 -11.40 -19.84
N GLN A 82 59.51 -10.75 -20.70
CA GLN A 82 58.40 -9.87 -20.30
C GLN A 82 57.36 -10.65 -19.48
N CYS A 83 57.03 -10.12 -18.31
CA CYS A 83 56.01 -10.66 -17.42
C CYS A 83 54.67 -9.95 -17.67
N ASN A 84 53.64 -10.75 -17.93
CA ASN A 84 52.30 -10.29 -18.29
C ASN A 84 51.33 -10.30 -17.10
N ALA A 85 51.53 -11.24 -16.18
CA ALA A 85 50.72 -11.42 -14.99
C ALA A 85 51.57 -11.97 -13.86
N VAL A 86 51.31 -11.51 -12.64
CA VAL A 86 51.94 -11.99 -11.41
C VAL A 86 50.86 -12.12 -10.36
N ALA A 87 50.92 -13.17 -9.54
CA ALA A 87 49.96 -13.40 -8.47
C ALA A 87 50.63 -14.12 -7.30
N TRP A 88 50.58 -13.50 -6.11
CA TRP A 88 50.87 -14.15 -4.84
C TRP A 88 49.77 -15.14 -4.49
N ASN A 89 50.19 -16.27 -3.93
CA ASN A 89 49.25 -17.25 -3.43
C ASN A 89 48.56 -16.71 -2.16
N PRO A 90 47.22 -16.67 -2.12
CA PRO A 90 46.49 -16.11 -0.99
C PRO A 90 46.58 -16.94 0.29
N ALA A 91 46.90 -18.24 0.20
CA ALA A 91 47.02 -19.14 1.34
C ALA A 91 48.48 -19.37 1.78
N ASP A 92 49.38 -19.54 0.81
CA ASP A 92 50.81 -19.79 1.05
C ASP A 92 51.64 -18.55 0.65
N PRO A 93 51.92 -17.60 1.57
CA PRO A 93 52.49 -16.29 1.25
C PRO A 93 53.89 -16.35 0.63
N ASN A 94 54.60 -17.48 0.76
CA ASN A 94 55.93 -17.68 0.21
C ASN A 94 55.92 -17.99 -1.29
N LEU A 95 54.76 -18.27 -1.87
CA LEU A 95 54.61 -18.71 -3.25
C LEU A 95 54.13 -17.58 -4.15
N ILE A 96 54.87 -17.37 -5.24
CA ILE A 96 54.51 -16.41 -6.28
C ILE A 96 54.57 -17.09 -7.65
N VAL A 97 53.56 -16.85 -8.49
CA VAL A 97 53.57 -17.29 -9.88
C VAL A 97 53.75 -16.10 -10.80
N CYS A 98 54.60 -16.26 -11.81
CA CYS A 98 54.72 -15.33 -12.92
C CYS A 98 54.31 -15.98 -14.25
N GLY A 99 53.56 -15.21 -15.05
CA GLY A 99 53.17 -15.52 -16.40
C GLY A 99 53.99 -14.69 -17.39
N LEU A 100 54.66 -15.36 -18.31
CA LEU A 100 55.65 -14.79 -19.23
C LEU A 100 55.20 -14.88 -20.70
N ASP A 101 55.83 -14.08 -21.54
CA ASP A 101 55.67 -14.16 -23.00
C ASP A 101 56.33 -15.39 -23.61
N LYS A 102 55.74 -15.92 -24.70
CA LYS A 102 56.24 -17.09 -25.42
C LYS A 102 57.72 -17.00 -25.79
N TYR A 103 58.47 -18.02 -25.42
CA TYR A 103 59.84 -18.25 -25.89
C TYR A 103 60.01 -19.73 -26.26
N ARG A 104 60.83 -20.01 -27.29
CA ARG A 104 60.83 -21.25 -28.08
C ARG A 104 60.53 -22.53 -27.29
N THR A 105 61.41 -22.92 -26.39
CA THR A 105 61.32 -24.18 -25.63
C THR A 105 61.05 -23.96 -24.15
N ASP A 106 60.89 -22.70 -23.73
CA ASP A 106 60.80 -22.37 -22.32
C ASP A 106 59.35 -22.36 -21.85
N HIS A 107 59.19 -22.68 -20.57
CA HIS A 107 57.92 -22.60 -19.86
C HIS A 107 57.51 -21.14 -19.65
N SER A 108 56.21 -20.86 -19.74
CA SER A 108 55.67 -19.51 -19.60
C SER A 108 55.07 -19.23 -18.24
N ILE A 109 54.81 -20.26 -17.44
CA ILE A 109 54.29 -20.14 -16.09
C ILE A 109 55.35 -20.70 -15.16
N LEU A 110 55.91 -19.84 -14.30
CA LEU A 110 56.94 -20.22 -13.35
C LEU A 110 56.43 -19.96 -11.93
N LEU A 111 56.52 -20.98 -11.07
CA LEU A 111 56.22 -20.90 -9.65
C LEU A 111 57.53 -20.75 -8.88
N TRP A 112 57.60 -19.75 -8.00
CA TRP A 112 58.76 -19.49 -7.16
C TRP A 112 58.39 -19.64 -5.69
N ASP A 113 59.33 -20.16 -4.91
CA ASP A 113 59.29 -20.14 -3.45
C ASP A 113 60.34 -19.16 -2.96
N VAL A 114 59.84 -18.07 -2.40
CA VAL A 114 60.58 -16.86 -2.08
C VAL A 114 61.53 -17.08 -0.90
N LEU A 115 61.25 -18.05 -0.04
CA LEU A 115 62.13 -18.43 1.07
C LEU A 115 63.20 -19.47 0.66
N LYS A 116 63.04 -20.15 -0.47
CA LYS A 116 64.01 -21.16 -0.97
C LYS A 116 65.03 -20.60 -1.96
N SER A 117 64.94 -19.32 -2.32
CA SER A 117 65.99 -18.65 -3.09
C SER A 117 67.24 -18.50 -2.22
N PRO A 118 68.44 -18.96 -2.64
CA PRO A 118 69.63 -18.83 -1.82
C PRO A 118 69.97 -17.34 -1.60
N SER A 119 70.16 -17.01 -0.33
CA SER A 119 70.56 -15.69 0.17
C SER A 119 71.82 -15.15 -0.51
N VAL A 120 71.82 -13.87 -0.84
CA VAL A 120 72.90 -13.10 -1.48
C VAL A 120 74.13 -12.87 -0.58
N THR A 121 74.31 -13.62 0.52
CA THR A 121 75.30 -13.29 1.57
C THR A 121 76.63 -14.03 1.59
N ASP A 122 76.96 -14.92 0.63
CA ASP A 122 78.31 -15.49 0.56
C ASP A 122 79.08 -15.08 -0.71
N ARG A 123 79.79 -13.96 -0.60
CA ARG A 123 80.92 -13.63 -1.47
C ARG A 123 82.18 -13.41 -0.64
N THR A 124 82.86 -14.49 -0.27
CA THR A 124 84.33 -14.46 -0.10
C THR A 124 84.98 -15.78 -0.55
N HIS A 125 85.88 -15.65 -1.53
CA HIS A 125 86.95 -16.58 -1.95
C HIS A 125 86.61 -18.04 -2.35
N HIS A 126 86.68 -18.35 -3.65
CA HIS A 126 87.76 -19.17 -4.25
C HIS A 126 87.54 -19.44 -5.76
N HIS A 127 88.64 -19.49 -6.50
CA HIS A 127 88.73 -19.79 -7.94
C HIS A 127 88.24 -21.19 -8.31
N ALA A 128 87.31 -21.31 -9.27
CA ALA A 128 87.27 -22.40 -10.27
C ALA A 128 86.21 -22.10 -11.35
N THR A 129 86.44 -22.66 -12.53
CA THR A 129 85.71 -22.55 -13.80
C THR A 129 84.27 -23.09 -13.80
N SER A 130 83.40 -22.44 -14.59
CA SER A 130 82.15 -22.94 -15.22
C SER A 130 80.99 -23.45 -14.33
N GLN A 131 80.03 -22.57 -14.04
CA GLN A 131 78.58 -22.69 -14.27
C GLN A 131 77.90 -21.60 -13.42
N THR A 132 77.14 -20.70 -14.06
CA THR A 132 76.28 -19.75 -13.36
C THR A 132 75.14 -20.54 -12.73
N ASP A 133 75.14 -20.71 -11.40
CA ASP A 133 73.99 -21.25 -10.68
C ASP A 133 72.80 -20.28 -10.82
N SER A 134 71.98 -20.50 -11.85
CA SER A 134 70.75 -19.75 -12.05
C SER A 134 69.70 -20.21 -11.05
N ILE A 135 69.06 -19.25 -10.39
CA ILE A 135 67.90 -19.48 -9.51
C ILE A 135 66.85 -20.25 -10.33
N ARG A 136 66.50 -21.47 -9.90
CA ARG A 136 65.52 -22.32 -10.59
C ARG A 136 64.14 -22.17 -9.95
N PRO A 137 63.07 -22.07 -10.75
CA PRO A 137 61.71 -22.07 -10.23
C PRO A 137 61.38 -23.42 -9.57
N LEU A 138 60.46 -23.40 -8.61
CA LEU A 138 59.95 -24.58 -7.91
C LEU A 138 59.18 -25.50 -8.88
N SER A 139 58.46 -24.90 -9.83
CA SER A 139 57.70 -25.62 -10.85
C SER A 139 57.56 -24.78 -12.11
N GLU A 140 57.51 -25.45 -13.25
CA GLU A 140 57.41 -24.83 -14.57
C GLU A 140 56.25 -25.44 -15.37
N ALA A 141 55.45 -24.62 -16.04
CA ALA A 141 54.31 -25.04 -16.85
C ALA A 141 54.14 -24.19 -18.12
N GLY A 142 53.43 -24.72 -19.12
CA GLY A 142 53.09 -24.01 -20.36
C GLY A 142 54.28 -23.76 -21.30
N VAL A 143 54.79 -24.84 -21.90
CA VAL A 143 55.92 -24.85 -22.85
C VAL A 143 55.55 -24.14 -24.16
N SER A 144 56.35 -23.15 -24.57
CA SER A 144 56.13 -22.41 -25.83
C SER A 144 54.80 -21.65 -25.91
N GLU A 145 54.23 -21.27 -24.77
CA GLU A 145 52.95 -20.55 -24.67
C GLU A 145 53.15 -19.11 -24.19
N THR A 146 52.22 -18.21 -24.49
CA THR A 146 52.14 -16.89 -23.85
C THR A 146 51.07 -16.95 -22.77
N THR A 147 51.41 -16.55 -21.55
CA THR A 147 50.44 -16.41 -20.46
C THR A 147 49.95 -14.97 -20.37
N HIS A 148 48.64 -14.75 -20.40
CA HIS A 148 48.02 -13.42 -20.41
C HIS A 148 47.43 -13.01 -19.05
N SER A 149 46.82 -13.94 -18.32
CA SER A 149 46.24 -13.67 -17.00
C SER A 149 46.27 -14.92 -16.12
N LEU A 150 46.24 -14.71 -14.80
CA LEU A 150 46.43 -15.73 -13.78
C LEU A 150 45.50 -15.44 -12.59
N SER A 151 44.90 -16.49 -12.00
CA SER A 151 44.13 -16.37 -10.76
C SER A 151 44.17 -17.67 -9.95
N TRP A 152 44.41 -17.55 -8.65
CA TRP A 152 44.45 -18.67 -7.71
C TRP A 152 43.04 -19.10 -7.29
N PHE A 153 42.88 -20.40 -7.01
CA PHE A 153 41.68 -20.89 -6.32
C PHE A 153 41.82 -20.70 -4.81
N ASN A 154 40.75 -20.25 -4.15
CA ASN A 154 40.77 -19.98 -2.71
C ASN A 154 40.76 -21.25 -1.84
N ASN A 155 40.06 -22.30 -2.28
CA ASN A 155 39.98 -23.56 -1.52
C ASN A 155 41.10 -24.55 -1.88
N GLU A 156 41.55 -24.56 -3.13
CA GLU A 156 42.61 -25.43 -3.62
C GLU A 156 43.91 -24.63 -3.76
N THR A 157 44.65 -24.54 -2.66
CA THR A 157 45.82 -23.64 -2.51
C THR A 157 46.98 -23.92 -3.46
N ARG A 158 46.96 -25.03 -4.20
CA ARG A 158 47.99 -25.41 -5.19
C ARG A 158 47.47 -25.40 -6.63
N CYS A 159 46.23 -24.99 -6.84
CA CYS A 159 45.60 -24.92 -8.16
C CYS A 159 45.48 -23.47 -8.64
N LEU A 160 45.77 -23.25 -9.92
CA LEU A 160 45.74 -21.95 -10.58
C LEU A 160 45.02 -22.08 -11.92
N VAL A 161 44.24 -21.07 -12.30
CA VAL A 161 43.75 -20.91 -13.67
C VAL A 161 44.58 -19.88 -14.43
N ALA A 162 44.99 -20.23 -15.64
CA ALA A 162 45.81 -19.42 -16.54
C ALA A 162 45.15 -19.27 -17.91
N GLY A 163 45.06 -18.04 -18.40
CA GLY A 163 44.67 -17.76 -19.79
C GLY A 163 45.90 -17.74 -20.69
N VAL A 164 45.97 -18.65 -21.66
CA VAL A 164 47.18 -18.86 -22.47
C VAL A 164 46.91 -18.82 -23.98
N ASN A 165 47.90 -18.34 -24.75
CA ASN A 165 47.97 -18.35 -26.22
C ASN A 165 46.76 -17.74 -26.97
N ASN A 166 45.93 -16.92 -26.32
CA ASN A 166 44.66 -16.41 -26.87
C ASN A 166 43.71 -17.48 -27.41
N LYS A 167 43.82 -18.71 -26.88
CA LYS A 167 43.13 -19.89 -27.40
C LYS A 167 42.56 -20.81 -26.34
N GLN A 168 43.05 -20.73 -25.10
CA GLN A 168 42.62 -21.67 -24.07
C GLN A 168 42.76 -21.10 -22.65
N LEU A 169 41.89 -21.55 -21.76
CA LEU A 169 42.09 -21.46 -20.31
C LEU A 169 42.57 -22.81 -19.80
N LYS A 170 43.61 -22.82 -18.97
CA LYS A 170 44.19 -24.01 -18.35
C LYS A 170 44.09 -23.93 -16.83
N ILE A 171 43.63 -24.99 -16.21
CA ILE A 171 43.71 -25.20 -14.77
C ILE A 171 44.94 -26.08 -14.52
N ILE A 172 45.88 -25.57 -13.72
CA ILE A 172 47.16 -26.20 -13.42
C ILE A 172 47.18 -26.52 -11.93
N ASP A 173 47.50 -27.78 -11.59
CA ASP A 173 47.74 -28.21 -10.22
C ASP A 173 49.24 -28.42 -10.00
N PHE A 174 49.84 -27.59 -9.15
CA PHE A 174 51.28 -27.64 -8.90
C PHE A 174 51.73 -28.84 -8.04
N ARG A 175 50.79 -29.69 -7.57
CA ARG A 175 51.13 -30.99 -6.98
C ARG A 175 51.59 -32.00 -8.03
N ASP A 176 51.12 -31.88 -9.27
CA ASP A 176 51.54 -32.68 -10.44
C ASP A 176 51.74 -31.74 -11.65
N SER A 177 52.83 -30.98 -11.62
CA SER A 177 53.12 -29.94 -12.61
C SER A 177 53.30 -30.44 -14.05
N ALA A 178 53.52 -31.75 -14.23
CA ALA A 178 53.61 -32.39 -15.54
C ALA A 178 52.25 -32.54 -16.22
N LYS A 179 51.13 -32.51 -15.46
CA LYS A 179 49.77 -32.70 -15.99
C LYS A 179 48.92 -31.45 -15.76
N THR A 180 48.39 -30.91 -16.86
CA THR A 180 47.34 -29.89 -16.78
C THR A 180 46.05 -30.55 -16.28
N ALA A 181 45.42 -30.00 -15.24
CA ALA A 181 44.25 -30.60 -14.61
C ALA A 181 43.03 -30.57 -15.53
N ASN A 182 42.66 -29.39 -16.05
CA ASN A 182 41.55 -29.19 -16.99
C ASN A 182 41.92 -28.10 -18.02
N THR A 183 41.44 -28.19 -19.25
CA THR A 183 41.66 -27.17 -20.30
C THR A 183 40.39 -26.93 -21.09
N THR A 184 40.11 -25.69 -21.45
CA THR A 184 39.01 -25.32 -22.36
C THR A 184 39.50 -24.45 -23.51
N ALA A 185 38.96 -24.66 -24.70
CA ALA A 185 39.31 -23.87 -25.88
C ALA A 185 38.44 -22.60 -25.95
N THR A 186 39.07 -21.43 -25.74
CA THR A 186 38.38 -20.14 -25.77
C THR A 186 39.32 -18.99 -26.08
N LYS A 187 38.81 -17.95 -26.72
CA LYS A 187 39.54 -16.68 -26.91
C LYS A 187 39.46 -15.78 -25.67
N ALA A 188 38.54 -16.05 -24.75
CA ALA A 188 38.34 -15.31 -23.50
C ALA A 188 39.41 -15.67 -22.47
N VAL A 189 40.61 -15.11 -22.64
CA VAL A 189 41.80 -15.43 -21.82
C VAL A 189 42.30 -14.26 -20.96
N TYR A 190 41.63 -13.10 -21.02
CA TYR A 190 42.04 -11.89 -20.31
C TYR A 190 41.26 -11.69 -19.00
N SER A 191 41.87 -11.00 -18.04
CA SER A 191 41.34 -10.73 -16.68
C SER A 191 40.64 -11.93 -16.04
N VAL A 192 41.28 -13.10 -16.11
CA VAL A 192 40.76 -14.29 -15.44
C VAL A 192 40.69 -14.02 -13.93
N ALA A 193 39.52 -14.27 -13.34
CA ALA A 193 39.33 -14.17 -11.90
C ALA A 193 38.38 -15.26 -11.38
N VAL A 194 38.81 -15.97 -10.34
CA VAL A 194 37.98 -16.96 -9.63
C VAL A 194 36.98 -16.23 -8.72
N ASN A 195 35.75 -16.72 -8.65
CA ASN A 195 34.72 -16.15 -7.77
C ASN A 195 35.08 -16.43 -6.29
N PRO A 196 35.24 -15.39 -5.44
CA PRO A 196 35.63 -15.56 -4.04
C PRO A 196 34.66 -16.38 -3.19
N HIS A 197 33.38 -16.41 -3.57
CA HIS A 197 32.31 -17.07 -2.81
C HIS A 197 31.90 -18.43 -3.41
N ASN A 198 32.19 -18.69 -4.69
CA ASN A 198 31.89 -19.95 -5.36
C ASN A 198 33.10 -20.42 -6.17
N VAL A 199 33.81 -21.41 -5.65
CA VAL A 199 35.03 -21.96 -6.27
C VAL A 199 34.79 -22.58 -7.65
N PHE A 200 33.55 -22.95 -7.95
CA PHE A 200 33.25 -23.54 -9.23
C PHE A 200 33.09 -22.52 -10.35
N GLN A 201 32.95 -21.23 -10.02
CA GLN A 201 32.75 -20.17 -11.00
C GLN A 201 34.02 -19.36 -11.23
N LEU A 202 34.35 -19.11 -12.49
CA LEU A 202 35.39 -18.16 -12.87
C LEU A 202 34.90 -17.27 -14.01
N VAL A 203 35.47 -16.07 -14.10
CA VAL A 203 35.20 -15.12 -15.17
C VAL A 203 36.44 -14.93 -16.02
N SER A 204 36.24 -14.72 -17.32
CA SER A 204 37.26 -14.25 -18.25
C SER A 204 36.62 -13.35 -19.30
N HIS A 205 37.41 -12.64 -20.10
CA HIS A 205 36.87 -11.83 -21.18
C HIS A 205 37.70 -11.88 -22.46
N VAL A 206 37.05 -11.57 -23.58
CA VAL A 206 37.65 -11.32 -24.90
C VAL A 206 36.94 -10.14 -25.53
N ASP A 207 37.70 -9.17 -26.05
CA ASP A 207 37.16 -8.00 -26.74
C ASP A 207 36.00 -7.34 -25.97
N ASN A 208 34.76 -7.49 -26.46
CA ASN A 208 33.55 -6.93 -25.87
C ASN A 208 32.63 -8.01 -25.25
N GLN A 209 33.15 -9.18 -24.91
CA GLN A 209 32.40 -10.28 -24.30
C GLN A 209 33.02 -10.68 -22.96
N ILE A 210 32.19 -10.72 -21.92
CA ILE A 210 32.54 -11.30 -20.63
C ILE A 210 31.97 -12.71 -20.59
N THR A 211 32.77 -13.70 -20.23
CA THR A 211 32.38 -15.10 -20.19
C THR A 211 32.58 -15.68 -18.80
N ILE A 212 31.56 -16.35 -18.29
CA ILE A 212 31.55 -17.02 -16.99
C ILE A 212 31.56 -18.53 -17.23
N TRP A 213 32.36 -19.26 -16.47
CA TRP A 213 32.62 -20.69 -16.66
C TRP A 213 32.33 -21.46 -15.37
N ASP A 214 31.86 -22.70 -15.51
CA ASP A 214 31.81 -23.68 -14.43
C ASP A 214 33.03 -24.60 -14.56
N THR A 215 33.85 -24.69 -13.53
CA THR A 215 35.00 -25.61 -13.51
C THR A 215 34.59 -27.08 -13.51
N ARG A 216 33.36 -27.40 -13.08
CA ARG A 216 32.81 -28.77 -13.12
C ARG A 216 32.39 -29.18 -14.52
N TYR A 217 32.04 -28.21 -15.36
CA TYR A 217 31.67 -28.41 -16.76
C TYR A 217 32.42 -27.42 -17.65
N PHE A 218 33.75 -27.60 -17.69
CA PHE A 218 34.66 -26.59 -18.23
C PHE A 218 34.73 -26.57 -19.77
N GLU A 219 34.02 -27.44 -20.47
CA GLU A 219 34.05 -27.50 -21.95
C GLU A 219 33.28 -26.35 -22.62
N LYS A 220 32.28 -25.78 -21.94
CA LYS A 220 31.41 -24.72 -22.47
C LYS A 220 31.21 -23.59 -21.45
N PRO A 221 31.02 -22.36 -21.91
CA PRO A 221 30.71 -21.25 -21.01
C PRO A 221 29.31 -21.41 -20.40
N MET A 222 29.16 -21.03 -19.13
CA MET A 222 27.85 -20.98 -18.47
C MET A 222 27.02 -19.78 -18.93
N LEU A 223 27.68 -18.64 -19.11
CA LEU A 223 27.05 -17.37 -19.43
C LEU A 223 28.02 -16.49 -20.21
N THR A 224 27.54 -15.87 -21.28
CA THR A 224 28.29 -14.86 -22.04
C THR A 224 27.53 -13.55 -22.03
N LEU A 225 28.15 -12.49 -21.51
CA LEU A 225 27.59 -11.15 -21.42
C LEU A 225 28.21 -10.28 -22.52
N PRO A 226 27.49 -9.97 -23.61
CA PRO A 226 27.97 -9.04 -24.62
C PRO A 226 27.95 -7.60 -24.09
N GLN A 227 28.92 -6.80 -24.50
CA GLN A 227 29.09 -5.40 -24.11
C GLN A 227 29.25 -4.50 -25.35
N SER A 228 28.92 -3.22 -25.21
CA SER A 228 28.96 -2.25 -26.32
C SER A 228 30.37 -1.87 -26.77
N ARG A 229 31.36 -2.01 -25.89
CA ARG A 229 32.75 -1.62 -26.13
C ARG A 229 33.69 -2.69 -25.62
N GLN A 230 34.95 -2.60 -26.05
CA GLN A 230 36.02 -3.46 -25.55
C GLN A 230 36.15 -3.32 -24.02
N ILE A 231 36.37 -4.43 -23.34
CA ILE A 231 36.51 -4.51 -21.89
C ILE A 231 37.99 -4.33 -21.53
N ASN A 232 38.26 -3.50 -20.53
CA ASN A 232 39.60 -3.23 -20.01
C ASN A 232 39.92 -4.07 -18.77
N LYS A 233 38.93 -4.33 -17.91
CA LYS A 233 39.09 -5.02 -16.63
C LYS A 233 37.76 -5.59 -16.15
N VAL A 234 37.81 -6.78 -15.55
CA VAL A 234 36.68 -7.48 -14.94
C VAL A 234 37.12 -8.04 -13.60
N LEU A 235 36.32 -7.86 -12.55
CA LEU A 235 36.63 -8.34 -11.20
C LEU A 235 35.36 -8.72 -10.42
N TRP A 236 35.41 -9.87 -9.75
CA TRP A 236 34.41 -10.27 -8.77
C TRP A 236 34.45 -9.39 -7.53
N SER A 237 33.27 -9.13 -6.95
CA SER A 237 33.19 -8.51 -5.63
C SER A 237 33.62 -9.52 -4.55
N PRO A 238 34.58 -9.20 -3.67
CA PRO A 238 35.03 -10.09 -2.59
C PRO A 238 34.06 -10.13 -1.41
N THR A 239 33.15 -9.16 -1.31
CA THR A 239 32.21 -9.03 -0.18
C THR A 239 30.78 -9.40 -0.56
N ARG A 240 30.45 -9.41 -1.86
CA ARG A 240 29.10 -9.66 -2.37
C ARG A 240 29.08 -10.88 -3.28
N HIS A 241 28.16 -11.78 -2.98
CA HIS A 241 27.90 -12.96 -3.79
C HIS A 241 27.38 -12.55 -5.16
N ASN A 242 27.87 -13.22 -6.21
CA ASN A 242 27.41 -13.11 -7.59
C ASN A 242 27.48 -11.72 -8.23
N LEU A 243 28.13 -10.75 -7.58
CA LEU A 243 28.32 -9.42 -8.10
C LEU A 243 29.66 -9.32 -8.84
N LEU A 244 29.58 -8.93 -10.10
CA LEU A 244 30.71 -8.74 -10.98
C LEU A 244 30.81 -7.27 -11.39
N GLY A 245 32.01 -6.69 -11.31
CA GLY A 245 32.30 -5.37 -11.86
C GLY A 245 33.04 -5.50 -13.19
N SER A 246 32.71 -4.65 -14.15
CA SER A 246 33.45 -4.53 -15.40
C SER A 246 33.64 -3.08 -15.83
N LEU A 247 34.78 -2.83 -16.47
CA LEU A 247 35.16 -1.53 -17.00
C LEU A 247 35.37 -1.64 -18.50
N GLN A 248 34.61 -0.84 -19.25
CA GLN A 248 34.77 -0.71 -20.69
C GLN A 248 35.83 0.34 -21.05
N LYS A 249 36.45 0.20 -22.23
CA LYS A 249 37.43 1.13 -22.76
C LYS A 249 36.83 2.53 -22.98
N ASP A 250 37.56 3.54 -22.52
CA ASP A 250 37.19 4.96 -22.60
C ASP A 250 35.78 5.26 -22.02
N SER A 251 35.35 4.47 -21.03
CA SER A 251 34.06 4.64 -20.34
C SER A 251 34.25 5.45 -19.07
N ALA A 252 33.39 6.45 -18.85
CA ALA A 252 33.28 7.16 -17.57
C ALA A 252 32.41 6.41 -16.54
N VAL A 253 31.90 5.24 -16.92
CA VAL A 253 30.90 4.46 -16.17
C VAL A 253 31.46 3.06 -15.89
N LEU A 254 31.22 2.56 -14.68
CA LEU A 254 31.42 1.16 -14.32
C LEU A 254 30.12 0.37 -14.49
N TYR A 255 30.24 -0.84 -15.03
CA TYR A 255 29.12 -1.76 -15.21
C TYR A 255 29.18 -2.82 -14.10
N LEU A 256 28.05 -3.03 -13.44
CA LEU A 256 27.84 -4.04 -12.42
C LEU A 256 26.89 -5.09 -12.98
N HIS A 257 27.30 -6.35 -12.91
CA HIS A 257 26.52 -7.50 -13.37
C HIS A 257 26.21 -8.39 -12.16
N ASP A 258 24.92 -8.49 -11.81
CA ASP A 258 24.44 -9.39 -10.76
C ASP A 258 23.92 -10.68 -11.40
N ILE A 259 24.62 -11.78 -11.15
CA ILE A 259 24.39 -13.08 -11.81
C ILE A 259 23.35 -13.87 -11.02
N GLN A 260 22.19 -14.10 -11.63
CA GLN A 260 21.10 -14.83 -11.01
C GLN A 260 21.26 -16.33 -11.23
N HIS A 261 21.06 -17.10 -10.17
CA HIS A 261 20.97 -18.56 -10.29
C HIS A 261 19.54 -18.92 -10.74
N SER A 262 19.41 -19.60 -11.88
CA SER A 262 18.13 -20.16 -12.31
C SER A 262 17.67 -21.19 -11.27
N GLY A 263 16.47 -21.01 -10.72
CA GLY A 263 15.90 -21.94 -9.74
C GLY A 263 15.58 -23.31 -10.34
N VAL A 264 15.41 -24.31 -9.47
CA VAL A 264 15.22 -25.76 -9.70
C VAL A 264 13.97 -26.14 -10.55
N GLY A 265 13.36 -25.21 -11.29
CA GLY A 265 12.17 -25.42 -12.13
C GLY A 265 12.35 -25.18 -13.63
N SER A 266 13.49 -24.62 -14.05
CA SER A 266 13.83 -24.48 -15.47
C SER A 266 14.69 -25.68 -15.86
N GLY A 267 14.38 -26.35 -16.98
CA GLY A 267 15.08 -27.55 -17.43
C GLY A 267 16.62 -27.40 -17.48
N GLU A 268 17.34 -28.52 -17.56
CA GLU A 268 18.81 -28.62 -17.40
C GLU A 268 19.66 -27.68 -18.30
N ASP A 269 19.05 -27.00 -19.29
CA ASP A 269 19.70 -26.11 -20.26
C ASP A 269 19.39 -24.60 -20.08
N ALA A 270 18.74 -24.16 -18.99
CA ALA A 270 18.43 -22.73 -18.82
C ALA A 270 19.66 -21.90 -18.43
N GLU A 271 20.15 -21.06 -19.35
CA GLU A 271 21.24 -20.11 -19.08
C GLU A 271 20.87 -19.16 -17.92
N PRO A 272 21.76 -18.96 -16.93
CA PRO A 272 21.52 -18.03 -15.84
C PRO A 272 21.42 -16.58 -16.36
N GLY A 273 20.40 -15.84 -15.92
CA GLY A 273 20.26 -14.43 -16.26
C GLY A 273 21.26 -13.55 -15.50
N ALA A 274 21.60 -12.38 -16.05
CA ALA A 274 22.34 -11.35 -15.35
C ALA A 274 21.60 -10.01 -15.41
N LEU A 275 21.51 -9.33 -14.26
CA LEU A 275 21.03 -7.95 -14.19
C LEU A 275 22.21 -7.00 -14.33
N GLU A 276 22.17 -6.14 -15.35
CA GLU A 276 23.19 -5.13 -15.59
C GLU A 276 22.78 -3.77 -15.01
N ARG A 277 23.74 -3.08 -14.40
CA ARG A 277 23.58 -1.74 -13.83
C ARG A 277 24.81 -0.89 -14.08
N MET A 278 24.60 0.39 -14.33
CA MET A 278 25.64 1.39 -14.49
C MET A 278 25.85 2.22 -13.23
N VAL A 279 27.10 2.55 -12.94
CA VAL A 279 27.52 3.37 -11.80
C VAL A 279 28.52 4.43 -12.26
N THR A 280 28.33 5.67 -11.80
CA THR A 280 29.20 6.81 -12.07
C THR A 280 29.87 7.29 -10.79
N PRO A 281 31.11 6.84 -10.50
CA PRO A 281 31.86 7.23 -9.31
C PRO A 281 32.10 8.75 -9.23
N TRP A 282 32.30 9.40 -10.38
CA TRP A 282 32.48 10.85 -10.47
C TRP A 282 31.12 11.50 -10.74
N SER A 283 30.50 12.12 -9.74
CA SER A 283 29.22 12.83 -9.91
C SER A 283 29.29 14.23 -9.31
N THR A 284 30.20 15.05 -9.83
CA THR A 284 30.16 16.50 -9.60
C THR A 284 29.39 17.17 -10.74
N PRO A 285 28.31 17.91 -10.49
CA PRO A 285 27.61 18.64 -11.54
C PRO A 285 28.55 19.64 -12.23
N GLY A 286 28.74 19.52 -13.55
CA GLY A 286 29.44 20.53 -14.37
C GLY A 286 30.87 20.20 -14.83
N THR A 287 31.45 19.05 -14.48
CA THR A 287 32.77 18.63 -14.97
C THR A 287 32.66 17.72 -16.21
N ASN A 288 33.39 18.04 -17.27
CA ASN A 288 33.46 17.21 -18.48
C ASN A 288 34.08 15.84 -18.18
N TRP A 289 33.34 14.81 -18.57
CA TRP A 289 33.59 13.39 -18.31
C TRP A 289 34.91 12.90 -18.91
N THR A 290 35.80 12.34 -18.09
CA THR A 290 36.95 11.55 -18.58
C THR A 290 36.77 10.08 -18.25
N GLY A 291 37.39 9.22 -19.07
CA GLY A 291 37.32 7.78 -18.89
C GLY A 291 37.99 7.31 -17.61
N ILE A 292 37.41 6.29 -16.98
CA ILE A 292 38.02 5.57 -15.87
C ILE A 292 39.10 4.64 -16.44
N ASN A 293 40.30 4.67 -15.86
CA ASN A 293 41.40 3.81 -16.31
C ASN A 293 41.35 2.43 -15.66
N SER A 294 41.04 2.38 -14.35
CA SER A 294 40.98 1.14 -13.59
C SER A 294 40.09 1.29 -12.35
N PHE A 295 39.66 0.16 -11.81
CA PHE A 295 38.91 0.07 -10.57
C PHE A 295 39.32 -1.17 -9.77
N THR A 296 39.01 -1.16 -8.48
CA THR A 296 39.21 -2.28 -7.56
C THR A 296 38.14 -2.28 -6.47
N TRP A 297 37.68 -3.46 -6.07
CA TRP A 297 36.75 -3.63 -4.96
C TRP A 297 37.49 -3.55 -3.64
N HIS A 298 36.87 -2.96 -2.62
CA HIS A 298 37.42 -3.00 -1.28
C HIS A 298 37.38 -4.45 -0.73
N PRO A 299 38.45 -4.97 -0.11
CA PRO A 299 38.52 -6.36 0.32
C PRO A 299 37.52 -6.71 1.44
N THR A 300 37.32 -5.80 2.41
CA THR A 300 36.46 -6.06 3.59
C THR A 300 35.15 -5.26 3.65
N HIS A 301 35.15 -3.98 3.25
CA HIS A 301 33.97 -3.13 3.29
C HIS A 301 33.00 -3.45 2.15
N THR A 302 31.76 -3.78 2.50
CA THR A 302 30.69 -4.08 1.53
C THR A 302 30.35 -2.86 0.68
N ASN A 303 30.07 -3.08 -0.60
CA ASN A 303 29.60 -2.05 -1.54
C ASN A 303 30.56 -0.88 -1.75
N ARG A 304 31.83 -0.99 -1.35
CA ARG A 304 32.84 0.06 -1.54
C ARG A 304 33.78 -0.32 -2.68
N LEU A 305 34.05 0.61 -3.58
CA LEU A 305 35.00 0.46 -4.67
C LEU A 305 35.86 1.71 -4.82
N LEU A 306 37.08 1.52 -5.30
CA LEU A 306 38.02 2.59 -5.61
C LEU A 306 38.19 2.67 -7.12
N THR A 307 38.15 3.88 -7.66
CA THR A 307 38.36 4.14 -9.09
C THR A 307 39.49 5.12 -9.30
N ILE A 308 40.22 4.94 -10.40
CA ILE A 308 41.29 5.84 -10.80
C ILE A 308 41.06 6.34 -12.22
N SER A 309 41.18 7.65 -12.41
CA SER A 309 41.12 8.33 -13.69
C SER A 309 42.37 9.21 -13.86
N PRO A 310 42.64 9.74 -15.05
CA PRO A 310 43.72 10.72 -15.25
C PRO A 310 43.55 12.00 -14.39
N GLN A 311 42.34 12.25 -13.87
CA GLN A 311 42.01 13.43 -13.06
C GLN A 311 42.15 13.21 -11.55
N GLY A 312 42.27 11.95 -11.11
CA GLY A 312 42.47 11.61 -9.70
C GLY A 312 41.87 10.26 -9.30
N ILE A 313 41.72 10.08 -7.99
CA ILE A 313 41.24 8.84 -7.36
C ILE A 313 39.91 9.15 -6.66
N THR A 314 38.90 8.28 -6.81
CA THR A 314 37.60 8.41 -6.15
C THR A 314 37.20 7.13 -5.44
N ASP A 315 36.80 7.27 -4.19
CA ASP A 315 36.24 6.23 -3.31
C ASP A 315 34.71 6.30 -3.36
N TYR A 316 34.07 5.26 -3.88
CA TYR A 316 32.64 5.25 -4.20
C TYR A 316 31.90 4.14 -3.46
N THR A 317 30.72 4.49 -2.93
CA THR A 317 29.79 3.54 -2.30
C THR A 317 28.64 3.20 -3.24
N VAL A 318 28.54 1.92 -3.59
CA VAL A 318 27.48 1.33 -4.40
C VAL A 318 26.19 1.25 -3.59
N TYR A 319 25.27 2.17 -3.83
CA TYR A 319 23.93 2.11 -3.23
C TYR A 319 23.11 0.97 -3.82
N GLU A 320 22.42 0.21 -2.97
CA GLU A 320 21.59 -0.92 -3.38
C GLU A 320 20.13 -0.50 -3.59
N ARG A 321 19.43 -1.22 -4.48
CA ARG A 321 17.97 -1.11 -4.58
C ARG A 321 17.36 -1.92 -3.45
N VAL A 322 16.79 -1.24 -2.48
CA VAL A 322 16.03 -1.88 -1.41
C VAL A 322 14.63 -2.20 -1.95
N THR A 323 14.26 -3.48 -1.95
CA THR A 323 12.87 -3.87 -2.21
C THR A 323 12.04 -3.57 -0.97
N VAL A 324 10.95 -2.85 -1.18
CA VAL A 324 9.99 -2.49 -0.13
C VAL A 324 8.68 -3.19 -0.46
N ASN A 325 8.13 -3.92 0.50
CA ASN A 325 6.85 -4.59 0.38
C ASN A 325 5.88 -4.03 1.43
N TRP A 326 4.64 -3.82 1.05
CA TRP A 326 3.59 -3.35 1.93
C TRP A 326 2.55 -4.45 2.13
N SER A 327 2.38 -4.89 3.37
CA SER A 327 1.34 -5.82 3.77
C SER A 327 -0.02 -5.14 3.79
N THR A 328 -1.07 -5.89 3.45
CA THR A 328 -2.47 -5.50 3.63
C THR A 328 -2.83 -5.14 5.08
N ARG A 329 -2.01 -5.51 6.06
CA ARG A 329 -2.19 -5.19 7.48
C ARG A 329 -1.43 -3.93 7.93
N SER A 330 -1.02 -3.08 6.99
CA SER A 330 -0.27 -1.85 7.28
C SER A 330 1.11 -2.13 7.91
N HIS A 331 1.81 -3.12 7.36
CA HIS A 331 3.22 -3.38 7.68
C HIS A 331 4.08 -3.08 6.45
N LEU A 332 5.07 -2.21 6.61
CA LEU A 332 6.08 -1.94 5.60
C LEU A 332 7.31 -2.79 5.91
N VAL A 333 7.73 -3.66 5.00
CA VAL A 333 8.88 -4.55 5.20
C VAL A 333 9.90 -4.30 4.10
N TRP A 334 11.18 -4.24 4.47
CA TRP A 334 12.25 -4.13 3.50
C TRP A 334 13.48 -4.92 3.93
N ASN A 335 14.32 -5.25 2.96
CA ASN A 335 15.57 -5.94 3.24
C ASN A 335 16.62 -4.98 3.80
N HIS A 336 17.23 -5.36 4.92
CA HIS A 336 18.32 -4.66 5.54
C HIS A 336 19.57 -5.54 5.54
N ALA A 337 20.48 -5.24 4.59
CA ALA A 337 21.66 -6.05 4.31
C ALA A 337 21.30 -7.49 3.87
N THR A 338 22.21 -8.45 4.07
CA THR A 338 22.06 -9.82 3.56
C THR A 338 21.31 -10.77 4.50
N LYS A 339 21.06 -10.37 5.76
CA LYS A 339 20.58 -11.29 6.80
C LYS A 339 19.39 -10.79 7.63
N ALA A 340 18.95 -9.55 7.47
CA ALA A 340 17.89 -8.99 8.30
C ALA A 340 16.80 -8.35 7.45
N LEU A 341 15.53 -8.59 7.82
CA LEU A 341 14.42 -7.79 7.34
C LEU A 341 14.10 -6.75 8.41
N LYS A 342 13.92 -5.50 8.00
CA LYS A 342 13.35 -4.47 8.86
C LYS A 342 11.88 -4.29 8.50
N TYR A 343 11.06 -3.99 9.50
CA TYR A 343 9.67 -3.65 9.27
C TYR A 343 9.23 -2.47 10.14
N ILE A 344 8.23 -1.75 9.65
CA ILE A 344 7.47 -0.74 10.37
C ILE A 344 6.03 -1.22 10.41
N SER A 345 5.41 -1.08 11.57
CA SER A 345 4.01 -1.44 11.84
C SER A 345 3.17 -0.19 12.08
N SER A 346 1.85 -0.33 11.91
CA SER A 346 0.88 0.71 12.23
C SER A 346 0.90 1.16 13.70
N SER A 347 1.46 0.36 14.62
CA SER A 347 1.69 0.76 16.02
C SER A 347 2.82 1.76 16.20
N ASP A 348 3.75 1.83 15.25
CA ASP A 348 4.94 2.68 15.37
C ASP A 348 4.59 4.15 15.08
N ASN A 349 5.19 5.06 15.84
CA ASN A 349 4.94 6.51 15.71
C ASN A 349 5.29 7.05 14.31
N VAL A 350 6.29 6.45 13.66
CA VAL A 350 6.69 6.81 12.28
C VAL A 350 5.56 6.53 11.30
N TYR A 351 4.81 5.43 11.48
CA TYR A 351 3.69 5.10 10.60
C TYR A 351 2.48 6.00 10.85
N LYS A 352 2.23 6.37 12.12
CA LYS A 352 1.11 7.26 12.47
C LYS A 352 1.18 8.63 11.78
N ALA A 353 2.38 9.10 11.45
CA ALA A 353 2.57 10.35 10.70
C ALA A 353 2.11 10.28 9.24
N LEU A 354 1.88 9.07 8.69
CA LEU A 354 1.45 8.88 7.30
C LEU A 354 -0.06 9.07 7.07
N ASP A 355 -0.86 9.13 8.14
CA ASP A 355 -2.32 9.27 8.11
C ASP A 355 -3.04 8.33 7.10
N ASP A 356 -2.74 7.03 7.22
CA ASP A 356 -3.22 6.01 6.30
C ASP A 356 -4.74 5.72 6.46
N ILE A 357 -5.51 5.99 5.39
CA ILE A 357 -6.95 5.75 5.31
C ILE A 357 -7.34 4.29 5.60
N ALA A 358 -6.47 3.32 5.31
CA ALA A 358 -6.74 1.90 5.58
C ALA A 358 -6.86 1.62 7.08
N ILE A 359 -6.08 2.33 7.93
CA ILE A 359 -6.16 2.22 9.39
C ILE A 359 -7.49 2.81 9.88
N LEU A 360 -7.85 3.99 9.39
CA LEU A 360 -9.13 4.63 9.71
C LEU A 360 -10.31 3.73 9.32
N THR A 361 -10.27 3.16 8.12
CA THR A 361 -11.28 2.23 7.59
C THR A 361 -11.44 1.00 8.50
N LYS A 362 -10.31 0.40 8.94
CA LYS A 362 -10.32 -0.76 9.83
C LYS A 362 -10.92 -0.42 11.21
N ARG A 363 -10.56 0.74 11.77
CA ARG A 363 -11.11 1.23 13.06
C ARG A 363 -12.62 1.49 12.95
N ARG A 364 -13.06 2.18 11.90
CA ARG A 364 -14.48 2.41 11.61
C ARG A 364 -15.26 1.11 11.45
N ALA A 365 -14.69 0.11 10.76
CA ALA A 365 -15.30 -1.21 10.61
C ALA A 365 -15.49 -1.93 11.94
N LEU A 366 -14.53 -1.84 12.87
CA LEU A 366 -14.68 -2.39 14.23
C LEU A 366 -15.76 -1.67 15.04
N ALA A 367 -15.96 -0.37 14.78
CA ALA A 367 -17.01 0.44 15.39
C ALA A 367 -18.38 0.30 14.68
N ASN A 368 -18.54 -0.65 13.74
CA ASN A 368 -19.76 -0.88 12.97
C ASN A 368 -20.25 0.34 12.16
N TYR A 369 -19.33 1.20 11.71
CA TYR A 369 -19.65 2.35 10.86
C TYR A 369 -20.49 1.96 9.64
N GLY A 370 -21.53 2.75 9.36
CA GLY A 370 -22.53 2.56 8.29
C GLY A 370 -23.48 1.37 8.50
N LEU A 371 -23.25 0.55 9.53
CA LEU A 371 -24.09 -0.59 9.88
C LEU A 371 -24.98 -0.30 11.12
N ILE A 372 -24.78 0.82 11.81
CA ILE A 372 -25.65 1.24 12.92
C ILE A 372 -27.07 1.46 12.38
N PRO A 373 -28.13 0.93 13.03
CA PRO A 373 -29.51 1.06 12.55
C PRO A 373 -29.95 2.52 12.39
N GLU A 374 -29.58 3.35 13.36
CA GLU A 374 -29.84 4.78 13.36
C GLU A 374 -28.86 5.50 12.42
N LEU A 375 -29.36 6.06 11.31
CA LEU A 375 -28.51 6.65 10.27
C LEU A 375 -27.67 7.82 10.80
N SER A 376 -28.23 8.67 11.65
CA SER A 376 -27.55 9.84 12.21
C SER A 376 -26.33 9.49 13.07
N GLN A 377 -26.38 8.38 13.81
CA GLN A 377 -25.28 7.92 14.67
C GLN A 377 -24.05 7.47 13.88
N ASN A 378 -24.21 7.03 12.63
CA ASN A 378 -23.08 6.68 11.77
C ASN A 378 -22.17 7.90 11.52
N GLY A 379 -22.71 9.12 11.58
CA GLY A 379 -21.93 10.35 11.43
C GLY A 379 -20.90 10.59 12.54
N GLU A 380 -21.20 10.18 13.78
CA GLU A 380 -20.26 10.36 14.90
C GLU A 380 -19.03 9.44 14.80
N VAL A 381 -19.18 8.29 14.14
CA VAL A 381 -18.09 7.33 13.90
C VAL A 381 -17.28 7.70 12.65
N ALA A 382 -17.79 8.60 11.81
CA ALA A 382 -17.14 8.98 10.57
C ALA A 382 -15.85 9.79 10.80
N GLU A 383 -15.64 10.43 11.96
CA GLU A 383 -14.46 11.27 12.24
C GLU A 383 -14.17 12.35 11.18
N ASN A 384 -15.17 12.70 10.36
CA ASN A 384 -15.12 13.73 9.32
C ASN A 384 -16.47 14.46 9.30
N GLU A 385 -16.43 15.79 9.44
CA GLU A 385 -17.62 16.64 9.51
C GLU A 385 -18.51 16.54 8.25
N THR A 386 -17.92 16.41 7.06
CA THR A 386 -18.68 16.31 5.80
C THR A 386 -19.49 15.00 5.73
N LEU A 387 -18.89 13.88 6.13
CA LEU A 387 -19.58 12.59 6.23
C LEU A 387 -20.63 12.61 7.34
N LYS A 388 -20.33 13.25 8.47
CA LYS A 388 -21.29 13.43 9.57
C LYS A 388 -22.55 14.17 9.11
N ASN A 389 -22.37 15.29 8.41
CA ASN A 389 -23.47 16.06 7.83
C ASN A 389 -24.26 15.24 6.81
N LEU A 390 -23.59 14.44 5.96
CA LEU A 390 -24.26 13.57 5.01
C LEU A 390 -25.12 12.50 5.69
N TRP A 391 -24.62 11.83 6.74
CA TRP A 391 -25.39 10.83 7.49
C TRP A 391 -26.60 11.44 8.21
N GLN A 392 -26.44 12.64 8.76
CA GLN A 392 -27.55 13.41 9.34
C GLN A 392 -28.58 13.79 8.27
N TRP A 393 -28.13 14.19 7.08
CA TRP A 393 -29.00 14.50 5.95
C TRP A 393 -29.74 13.26 5.45
N LEU A 394 -29.09 12.10 5.36
CA LEU A 394 -29.73 10.84 4.98
C LEU A 394 -30.85 10.48 5.96
N TYR A 395 -30.63 10.67 7.27
CA TYR A 395 -31.67 10.51 8.29
C TYR A 395 -32.85 11.46 8.07
N LEU A 396 -32.58 12.76 7.89
CA LEU A 396 -33.61 13.77 7.64
C LEU A 396 -34.43 13.45 6.38
N SER A 397 -33.75 13.14 5.28
CA SER A 397 -34.36 12.85 3.99
C SER A 397 -35.27 11.62 4.06
N LYS A 398 -34.80 10.55 4.73
CA LYS A 398 -35.60 9.35 4.97
C LYS A 398 -36.85 9.63 5.79
N SER A 399 -36.72 10.36 6.91
CA SER A 399 -37.87 10.74 7.75
C SER A 399 -38.89 11.54 6.96
N LEU A 400 -38.48 12.51 6.14
CA LEU A 400 -39.40 13.32 5.33
C LEU A 400 -40.16 12.49 4.27
N VAL A 401 -39.56 11.42 3.75
CA VAL A 401 -40.21 10.51 2.79
C VAL A 401 -41.16 9.55 3.52
N GLU A 402 -40.74 8.99 4.66
CA GLU A 402 -41.58 8.09 5.48
C GLU A 402 -42.80 8.82 6.07
N ASP A 403 -42.65 10.10 6.44
CA ASP A 403 -43.74 10.97 6.91
C ASP A 403 -44.67 11.43 5.75
N GLY A 404 -44.35 11.08 4.49
CA GLY A 404 -45.16 11.41 3.32
C GLY A 404 -45.10 12.87 2.86
N ILE A 405 -44.22 13.69 3.44
CA ILE A 405 -44.04 15.10 3.07
C ILE A 405 -43.45 15.23 1.66
N ILE A 406 -42.50 14.35 1.33
CA ILE A 406 -41.89 14.28 0.00
C ILE A 406 -42.39 13.01 -0.69
N PRO A 407 -43.17 13.13 -1.78
CA PRO A 407 -43.70 11.97 -2.48
C PRO A 407 -42.58 11.28 -3.26
N SER A 408 -42.16 10.10 -2.81
CA SER A 408 -41.21 9.26 -3.54
C SER A 408 -41.52 7.77 -3.30
N ILE A 409 -41.65 7.01 -4.39
CA ILE A 409 -42.10 5.61 -4.34
C ILE A 409 -40.90 4.64 -4.24
N TYR A 410 -39.76 5.00 -4.85
CA TYR A 410 -38.61 4.09 -5.00
C TYR A 410 -37.30 4.67 -4.47
N ASN A 411 -37.28 5.94 -4.07
CA ASN A 411 -36.08 6.62 -3.59
C ASN A 411 -36.35 7.30 -2.23
N TYR A 412 -35.78 6.76 -1.16
CA TYR A 412 -35.89 7.35 0.18
C TYR A 412 -35.05 8.61 0.37
N HIS A 413 -34.17 8.94 -0.60
CA HIS A 413 -33.25 10.07 -0.52
C HIS A 413 -33.28 10.92 -1.80
N PRO A 414 -34.38 11.62 -2.10
CA PRO A 414 -34.46 12.53 -3.23
C PRO A 414 -33.60 13.78 -3.01
N GLY A 415 -32.91 14.22 -4.06
CA GLY A 415 -32.16 15.49 -4.04
C GLY A 415 -33.06 16.69 -4.31
N VAL A 416 -32.59 17.89 -3.98
CA VAL A 416 -33.30 19.16 -4.22
C VAL A 416 -33.70 19.31 -5.69
N ARG A 417 -32.83 18.91 -6.63
CA ARG A 417 -33.14 18.99 -8.07
C ARG A 417 -34.28 18.08 -8.49
N THR A 418 -34.36 16.89 -7.90
CA THR A 418 -35.45 15.94 -8.13
C THR A 418 -36.77 16.47 -7.56
N VAL A 419 -36.75 17.05 -6.36
CA VAL A 419 -37.94 17.65 -5.72
C VAL A 419 -38.47 18.83 -6.52
N LEU A 420 -37.58 19.68 -7.05
CA LEU A 420 -37.93 20.80 -7.92
C LEU A 420 -38.22 20.39 -9.37
N ARG A 421 -38.13 19.09 -9.70
CA ARG A 421 -38.39 18.52 -11.03
C ARG A 421 -37.52 19.12 -12.15
N LEU A 422 -36.27 19.45 -11.85
CA LEU A 422 -35.35 20.07 -12.80
C LEU A 422 -34.78 19.08 -13.84
N ASP A 423 -34.81 17.78 -13.53
CA ASP A 423 -34.12 16.73 -14.31
C ASP A 423 -35.07 15.90 -15.21
N GLY A 424 -36.24 16.44 -15.57
CA GLY A 424 -37.25 15.74 -16.37
C GLY A 424 -36.80 15.39 -17.79
N GLN A 425 -36.35 14.14 -18.02
CA GLN A 425 -36.41 13.47 -19.32
C GLN A 425 -37.80 12.85 -19.51
N ASN A 426 -38.71 13.59 -20.14
CA ASN A 426 -39.70 13.05 -21.08
C ASN A 426 -40.33 14.22 -21.84
N GLY A 427 -40.25 14.15 -23.17
CA GLY A 427 -40.85 15.15 -24.06
C GLY A 427 -42.35 15.28 -23.84
N GLY A 428 -42.84 16.52 -23.90
CA GLY A 428 -44.25 16.89 -23.85
C GLY A 428 -44.62 17.71 -22.61
N ASN A 429 -44.59 19.04 -22.77
CA ASN A 429 -44.98 20.06 -21.78
C ASN A 429 -44.14 20.12 -20.48
N GLY A 430 -43.00 20.81 -20.58
CA GLY A 430 -42.23 21.27 -19.42
C GLY A 430 -43.06 22.20 -18.52
N LEU A 431 -43.68 21.61 -17.50
CA LEU A 431 -44.21 22.34 -16.35
C LEU A 431 -43.01 22.81 -15.50
N PHE A 432 -42.44 23.95 -15.88
CA PHE A 432 -41.57 24.71 -15.00
C PHE A 432 -42.28 24.95 -13.66
N MET A 433 -41.49 24.93 -12.58
CA MET A 433 -41.89 25.55 -11.31
C MET A 433 -42.48 26.94 -11.63
N LYS A 434 -43.74 27.17 -11.24
CA LYS A 434 -44.32 28.51 -11.20
C LYS A 434 -44.37 28.92 -9.74
N SER A 435 -43.35 29.63 -9.31
CA SER A 435 -43.32 30.16 -7.95
C SER A 435 -44.11 31.46 -7.86
N GLU A 436 -44.86 31.63 -6.77
CA GLU A 436 -45.56 32.86 -6.45
C GLU A 436 -44.57 33.87 -5.86
N LEU A 437 -44.61 35.10 -6.36
CA LEU A 437 -43.85 36.22 -5.80
C LEU A 437 -44.66 36.87 -4.67
N ILE A 438 -44.15 36.77 -3.44
CA ILE A 438 -44.74 37.34 -2.23
C ILE A 438 -43.83 38.47 -1.74
N ASN A 439 -44.39 39.66 -1.58
CA ASN A 439 -43.72 40.79 -0.94
C ASN A 439 -43.99 40.74 0.57
N ARG A 440 -43.07 40.14 1.34
CA ARG A 440 -43.24 39.96 2.78
C ARG A 440 -42.85 41.25 3.52
N PRO A 441 -43.73 41.83 4.36
CA PRO A 441 -43.39 43.03 5.12
C PRO A 441 -42.31 42.74 6.16
N TRP A 442 -41.35 43.65 6.30
CA TRP A 442 -40.28 43.55 7.28
C TRP A 442 -40.68 44.25 8.58
N VAL A 443 -41.44 43.52 9.40
CA VAL A 443 -42.08 44.06 10.62
C VAL A 443 -41.10 44.72 11.59
N ASP A 444 -39.86 44.21 11.67
CA ASP A 444 -38.84 44.70 12.61
C ASP A 444 -38.28 46.09 12.31
N ILE A 445 -38.35 46.54 11.04
CA ILE A 445 -37.68 47.76 10.53
C ILE A 445 -38.68 48.93 10.32
N GLY A 446 -39.99 48.64 10.33
CA GLY A 446 -41.05 49.64 10.13
C GLY A 446 -41.94 49.34 8.92
N SER A 447 -43.11 50.00 8.85
CA SER A 447 -44.31 49.47 8.17
C SER A 447 -44.37 49.53 6.64
N ASN A 448 -43.35 50.00 5.92
CA ASN A 448 -43.41 50.14 4.45
C ASN A 448 -42.40 49.27 3.68
N HIS A 449 -41.49 48.57 4.36
CA HIS A 449 -40.49 47.75 3.67
C HIS A 449 -41.03 46.35 3.39
N THR A 450 -40.88 45.88 2.14
CA THR A 450 -41.20 44.51 1.76
C THR A 450 -40.02 43.84 1.08
N ALA A 451 -39.73 42.59 1.43
CA ALA A 451 -38.73 41.79 0.74
C ALA A 451 -39.41 40.84 -0.25
N LYS A 452 -38.83 40.70 -1.43
CA LYS A 452 -39.28 39.76 -2.46
C LYS A 452 -38.93 38.33 -2.05
N ILE A 453 -39.95 37.52 -1.79
CA ILE A 453 -39.82 36.10 -1.46
C ILE A 453 -40.63 35.29 -2.47
N TYR A 454 -40.20 34.07 -2.68
CA TYR A 454 -40.42 33.33 -3.91
C TYR A 454 -40.89 31.94 -3.50
N ARG A 455 -42.21 31.69 -3.47
CA ARG A 455 -42.80 30.53 -2.77
C ARG A 455 -43.47 29.55 -3.71
N SER A 456 -43.29 28.26 -3.44
CA SER A 456 -44.04 27.17 -4.07
C SER A 456 -44.06 25.95 -3.15
N THR A 457 -44.99 25.03 -3.37
CA THR A 457 -45.07 23.78 -2.57
C THR A 457 -43.79 22.95 -2.68
N ASP A 458 -43.12 22.99 -3.83
CA ASP A 458 -41.92 22.19 -4.08
C ASP A 458 -40.66 22.90 -3.55
N ARG A 459 -40.63 24.24 -3.53
CA ARG A 459 -39.61 25.00 -2.78
C ARG A 459 -39.72 24.79 -1.29
N ASP A 460 -40.94 24.74 -0.75
CA ASP A 460 -41.17 24.47 0.67
C ASP A 460 -40.67 23.06 1.06
N LYS A 461 -40.85 22.06 0.20
CA LYS A 461 -40.26 20.72 0.40
C LYS A 461 -38.73 20.73 0.30
N ALA A 462 -38.18 21.45 -0.67
CA ALA A 462 -36.74 21.59 -0.83
C ALA A 462 -36.07 22.33 0.34
N LEU A 463 -36.75 23.33 0.94
CA LEU A 463 -36.30 24.01 2.15
C LEU A 463 -36.24 23.03 3.34
N GLN A 464 -37.24 22.17 3.48
CA GLN A 464 -37.23 21.13 4.52
C GLN A 464 -36.09 20.13 4.33
N LEU A 465 -35.72 19.78 3.09
CA LEU A 465 -34.52 18.98 2.81
C LEU A 465 -33.21 19.67 3.21
N CYS A 466 -33.17 21.00 3.21
CA CYS A 466 -32.03 21.77 3.71
C CYS A 466 -32.03 21.90 5.25
N GLY A 467 -32.99 21.28 5.95
CA GLY A 467 -33.18 21.39 7.39
C GLY A 467 -33.87 22.68 7.85
N TRP A 468 -34.27 23.54 6.91
CA TRP A 468 -34.99 24.79 7.18
C TRP A 468 -36.48 24.50 7.34
N ARG A 469 -36.96 24.43 8.59
CA ARG A 469 -38.38 24.25 8.93
C ARG A 469 -38.93 25.56 9.51
N PHE A 470 -39.77 26.26 8.75
CA PHE A 470 -40.48 27.43 9.26
C PHE A 470 -41.98 27.15 9.32
N ASP A 471 -42.56 27.42 10.48
CA ASP A 471 -43.99 27.34 10.66
C ASP A 471 -44.66 28.55 10.02
N LYS A 472 -45.72 28.30 9.24
CA LYS A 472 -46.18 29.21 8.18
C LYS A 472 -47.24 30.22 8.62
N ASP A 473 -47.86 30.05 9.78
CA ASP A 473 -49.15 30.69 10.07
C ASP A 473 -49.18 31.59 11.31
N SER A 474 -48.06 31.80 12.01
CA SER A 474 -48.02 32.71 13.16
C SER A 474 -46.92 33.74 13.03
N ASN A 475 -47.30 35.02 12.96
CA ASN A 475 -46.44 36.18 13.25
C ASN A 475 -45.98 36.23 14.73
N ALA A 476 -45.90 35.08 15.40
CA ALA A 476 -45.47 34.95 16.79
C ALA A 476 -43.98 34.63 16.85
N THR A 477 -43.36 35.07 17.95
CA THR A 477 -41.94 34.87 18.30
C THR A 477 -41.47 33.46 17.94
N TYR A 478 -40.49 33.40 17.04
CA TYR A 478 -39.92 32.20 16.41
C TYR A 478 -39.45 31.15 17.42
N ASN A 479 -40.29 30.18 17.75
CA ASN A 479 -39.85 28.95 18.42
C ASN A 479 -39.25 27.98 17.40
N ASN A 480 -38.08 28.32 16.87
CA ASN A 480 -37.33 27.43 16.01
C ASN A 480 -36.44 26.55 16.89
N LEU A 481 -36.88 25.32 17.19
CA LEU A 481 -36.05 24.24 17.75
C LEU A 481 -34.70 24.11 17.00
N PHE A 482 -34.69 24.48 15.71
CA PHE A 482 -33.50 24.55 14.89
C PHE A 482 -32.51 25.67 15.29
N LEU A 483 -32.99 26.90 15.54
CA LEU A 483 -32.13 28.00 16.00
C LEU A 483 -31.65 27.76 17.43
N GLU A 484 -32.51 27.24 18.31
CA GLU A 484 -32.11 26.85 19.67
C GLU A 484 -31.03 25.75 19.66
N ARG A 485 -31.13 24.78 18.73
CA ARG A 485 -30.10 23.76 18.54
C ARG A 485 -28.77 24.39 18.13
N LEU A 486 -28.78 25.31 17.16
CA LEU A 486 -27.57 26.02 16.70
C LEU A 486 -26.94 26.85 17.83
N GLU A 487 -27.75 27.52 18.64
CA GLU A 487 -27.27 28.25 19.83
C GLU A 487 -26.64 27.32 20.87
N ARG A 488 -27.24 26.13 21.10
CA ARG A 488 -26.69 25.11 22.01
C ARG A 488 -25.38 24.53 21.50
N GLU A 489 -25.24 24.37 20.19
CA GLU A 489 -24.01 23.95 19.50
C GLU A 489 -22.97 25.09 19.43
N GLY A 490 -23.28 26.30 19.92
CA GLY A 490 -22.38 27.45 19.93
C GLY A 490 -22.25 28.17 18.59
N GLN A 491 -23.05 27.80 17.58
CA GLN A 491 -23.02 28.38 16.23
C GLN A 491 -23.86 29.67 16.14
N TYR A 492 -23.55 30.66 16.97
CA TYR A 492 -24.31 31.91 17.06
C TYR A 492 -24.32 32.70 15.74
N ALA A 493 -23.18 32.79 15.03
CA ALA A 493 -23.08 33.52 13.76
C ALA A 493 -24.00 32.93 12.66
N ARG A 494 -24.06 31.59 12.59
CA ARG A 494 -24.96 30.86 11.68
C ARG A 494 -26.43 31.11 12.03
N ALA A 495 -26.79 30.98 13.31
CA ALA A 495 -28.16 31.24 13.78
C ALA A 495 -28.61 32.69 13.49
N THR A 496 -27.70 33.66 13.68
CA THR A 496 -27.94 35.07 13.35
C THR A 496 -28.20 35.26 11.85
N ALA A 497 -27.32 34.73 10.98
CA ALA A 497 -27.48 34.88 9.53
C ALA A 497 -28.83 34.31 9.06
N ILE A 498 -29.20 33.12 9.54
CA ILE A 498 -30.49 32.48 9.24
C ILE A 498 -31.66 33.33 9.72
N SER A 499 -31.56 33.95 10.91
CA SER A 499 -32.60 34.84 11.43
C SER A 499 -32.75 36.11 10.60
N VAL A 500 -31.64 36.70 10.14
CA VAL A 500 -31.64 37.87 9.24
C VAL A 500 -32.23 37.50 7.87
N PHE A 501 -31.88 36.34 7.31
CA PHE A 501 -32.45 35.86 6.05
C PHE A 501 -33.96 35.60 6.14
N ASN A 502 -34.50 35.36 7.34
CA ASN A 502 -35.94 35.27 7.59
C ASN A 502 -36.61 36.60 7.94
N LEU A 503 -35.90 37.72 7.78
CA LEU A 503 -36.35 39.09 8.05
C LEU A 503 -36.63 39.34 9.55
N CYS A 504 -35.88 38.69 10.43
CA CYS A 504 -36.04 38.82 11.89
C CYS A 504 -34.79 39.40 12.52
N LEU A 505 -34.66 40.71 12.34
CA LEU A 505 -33.49 41.49 12.74
C LEU A 505 -33.40 41.60 14.27
N ARG A 506 -34.53 41.76 14.96
CA ARG A 506 -34.55 41.86 16.44
C ARG A 506 -34.06 40.58 17.09
N GLN A 507 -34.57 39.44 16.63
CA GLN A 507 -34.13 38.13 17.10
C GLN A 507 -32.65 37.89 16.78
N ALA A 508 -32.17 38.29 15.61
CA ALA A 508 -30.76 38.17 15.24
C ALA A 508 -29.84 38.96 16.21
N ILE A 509 -30.25 40.18 16.61
CA ILE A 509 -29.52 40.99 17.60
C ILE A 509 -29.50 40.29 18.97
N ASP A 510 -30.63 39.72 19.40
CA ASP A 510 -30.72 38.98 20.67
C ASP A 510 -29.84 37.71 20.68
N ILE A 511 -29.74 36.99 19.56
CA ILE A 511 -28.84 35.84 19.40
C ILE A 511 -27.38 36.28 19.52
N LEU A 512 -26.99 37.36 18.84
CA LEU A 512 -25.62 37.88 18.89
C LEU A 512 -25.24 38.35 20.30
N ASN A 513 -26.13 39.05 21.00
CA ASN A 513 -25.88 39.50 22.37
C ASN A 513 -25.74 38.33 23.36
N ARG A 514 -26.54 37.27 23.18
CA ARG A 514 -26.41 36.02 23.95
C ARG A 514 -25.12 35.27 23.64
N GLY A 515 -24.66 35.28 22.38
CA GLY A 515 -23.36 34.72 22.00
C GLY A 515 -22.17 35.51 22.53
N ALA A 516 -22.24 36.85 22.44
CA ALA A 516 -21.18 37.76 22.88
C ALA A 516 -20.95 37.76 24.40
N SER A 517 -21.99 37.46 25.19
CA SER A 517 -21.88 37.32 26.65
C SER A 517 -21.28 35.98 27.10
N LYS A 518 -21.35 34.93 26.27
CA LYS A 518 -20.84 33.58 26.59
C LYS A 518 -19.43 33.31 26.08
N VAL A 519 -19.04 33.92 24.96
CA VAL A 519 -17.73 33.71 24.35
C VAL A 519 -16.83 34.89 24.72
N SER A 520 -15.89 34.69 25.65
CA SER A 520 -14.96 35.72 26.17
C SER A 520 -14.02 36.36 25.13
N MET A 521 -14.21 36.09 23.83
CA MET A 521 -13.31 36.48 22.75
C MET A 521 -14.07 36.81 21.44
N SER A 522 -15.16 37.58 21.49
CA SER A 522 -15.96 37.91 20.30
C SER A 522 -16.30 39.40 20.15
N SER A 523 -15.29 40.27 20.04
CA SER A 523 -15.49 41.68 19.66
C SER A 523 -16.32 41.80 18.37
N ASN A 524 -16.13 40.88 17.42
CA ASN A 524 -16.85 40.85 16.14
C ASN A 524 -18.37 40.65 16.28
N LEU A 525 -18.85 39.83 17.23
CA LEU A 525 -20.30 39.61 17.41
C LEU A 525 -21.00 40.86 17.93
N HIS A 526 -20.36 41.60 18.85
CA HIS A 526 -20.92 42.84 19.39
C HIS A 526 -20.89 43.98 18.36
N ILE A 527 -19.81 44.06 17.56
CA ILE A 527 -19.72 45.00 16.42
C ILE A 527 -20.87 44.75 15.43
N VAL A 528 -21.13 43.49 15.07
CA VAL A 528 -22.23 43.15 14.16
C VAL A 528 -23.58 43.44 14.81
N ALA A 529 -23.80 43.13 16.09
CA ALA A 529 -25.05 43.44 16.78
C ALA A 529 -25.36 44.95 16.80
N MET A 530 -24.35 45.79 17.05
CA MET A 530 -24.48 47.24 16.95
C MET A 530 -24.77 47.69 15.52
N ALA A 531 -24.07 47.13 14.53
CA ALA A 531 -24.31 47.45 13.12
C ALA A 531 -25.74 47.07 12.68
N LEU A 532 -26.26 45.91 13.09
CA LEU A 532 -27.64 45.48 12.79
C LEU A 532 -28.67 46.41 13.44
N SER A 533 -28.41 46.92 14.65
CA SER A 533 -29.30 47.86 15.34
C SER A 533 -29.41 49.22 14.64
N GLY A 534 -28.37 49.61 13.89
CA GLY A 534 -28.30 50.86 13.12
C GLY A 534 -28.62 50.71 11.63
N PHE A 535 -29.25 49.59 11.22
CA PHE A 535 -29.56 49.33 9.81
C PHE A 535 -30.31 50.51 9.16
N SER A 536 -29.82 50.95 8.00
CA SER A 536 -30.42 52.01 7.19
C SER A 536 -30.55 51.57 5.74
N GLU A 537 -31.70 51.87 5.14
CA GLU A 537 -32.02 51.52 3.76
C GLU A 537 -31.31 52.43 2.75
N ASP A 538 -30.91 53.64 3.15
CA ASP A 538 -30.32 54.61 2.24
C ASP A 538 -29.03 54.05 1.62
N LYS A 539 -29.03 53.92 0.29
CA LYS A 539 -27.92 53.40 -0.51
C LYS A 539 -26.67 54.26 -0.36
N ASN A 540 -26.84 55.54 0.01
CA ASN A 540 -25.74 56.47 0.26
C ASN A 540 -25.46 56.66 1.76
N SER A 541 -26.06 55.85 2.63
CA SER A 541 -25.83 55.96 4.07
C SER A 541 -24.38 55.64 4.44
N MET A 542 -23.83 56.42 5.38
CA MET A 542 -22.55 56.13 6.01
C MET A 542 -22.52 54.71 6.60
N TRP A 543 -23.67 54.22 7.09
CA TRP A 543 -23.84 52.86 7.59
C TRP A 543 -23.47 51.80 6.55
N ARG A 544 -23.96 51.94 5.30
CA ARG A 544 -23.68 50.99 4.22
C ARG A 544 -22.21 50.97 3.85
N GLU A 545 -21.58 52.14 3.74
CA GLU A 545 -20.14 52.27 3.46
C GLU A 545 -19.29 51.60 4.56
N LEU A 546 -19.66 51.82 5.83
CA LEU A 546 -19.03 51.18 7.00
C LEU A 546 -19.22 49.66 7.00
N CYS A 547 -20.40 49.14 6.67
CA CYS A 547 -20.66 47.70 6.59
C CYS A 547 -19.84 47.04 5.48
N LEU A 548 -19.74 47.66 4.30
CA LEU A 548 -18.94 47.16 3.19
C LEU A 548 -17.44 47.14 3.52
N LYS A 549 -16.91 48.19 4.16
CA LYS A 549 -15.52 48.25 4.63
C LYS A 549 -15.23 47.24 5.75
N SER A 550 -16.18 47.04 6.67
CA SER A 550 -16.01 46.13 7.81
C SER A 550 -16.18 44.66 7.42
N ARG A 551 -16.88 44.35 6.32
CA ARG A 551 -17.12 42.97 5.87
C ARG A 551 -15.83 42.18 5.65
N SER A 552 -14.80 42.77 5.06
CA SER A 552 -13.51 42.10 4.84
C SER A 552 -12.73 41.84 6.13
N GLN A 553 -13.07 42.55 7.22
CA GLN A 553 -12.43 42.42 8.53
C GLN A 553 -13.07 41.34 9.40
N LEU A 554 -14.26 40.83 9.02
CA LEU A 554 -14.94 39.77 9.73
C LEU A 554 -14.37 38.40 9.37
N SER A 555 -13.93 37.65 10.40
CA SER A 555 -13.42 36.28 10.26
C SER A 555 -14.51 35.27 9.89
N ASP A 556 -15.71 35.43 10.43
CA ASP A 556 -16.81 34.46 10.27
C ASP A 556 -17.58 34.65 8.94
N PRO A 557 -17.70 33.60 8.10
CA PRO A 557 -18.38 33.68 6.81
C PRO A 557 -19.88 34.00 6.92
N TYR A 558 -20.57 33.56 7.97
CA TYR A 558 -22.01 33.84 8.14
C TYR A 558 -22.27 35.31 8.49
N LEU A 559 -21.38 35.94 9.25
CA LEU A 559 -21.47 37.37 9.52
C LEU A 559 -21.19 38.20 8.25
N ARG A 560 -20.22 37.78 7.43
CA ARG A 560 -19.98 38.39 6.11
C ARG A 560 -21.19 38.25 5.19
N ALA A 561 -21.82 37.07 5.16
CA ALA A 561 -23.03 36.81 4.39
C ALA A 561 -24.22 37.65 4.89
N THR A 562 -24.31 37.90 6.20
CA THR A 562 -25.32 38.78 6.79
C THR A 562 -25.19 40.22 6.26
N PHE A 563 -23.98 40.79 6.30
CA PHE A 563 -23.75 42.11 5.71
C PHE A 563 -23.96 42.12 4.20
N ALA A 564 -23.53 41.07 3.50
CA ALA A 564 -23.73 40.92 2.06
C ALA A 564 -25.21 40.98 1.65
N PHE A 565 -26.10 40.39 2.46
CA PHE A 565 -27.54 40.42 2.22
C PHE A 565 -28.14 41.81 2.47
N LEU A 566 -27.78 42.43 3.59
CA LEU A 566 -28.28 43.76 3.96
C LEU A 566 -27.79 44.87 3.02
N THR A 567 -26.61 44.70 2.43
CA THR A 567 -26.02 45.63 1.45
C THR A 567 -26.17 45.13 0.01
N ALA A 568 -27.12 44.25 -0.29
CA ALA A 568 -27.34 43.79 -1.66
C ALA A 568 -28.02 44.89 -2.50
N ASP A 569 -27.51 45.14 -3.71
CA ASP A 569 -28.13 46.08 -4.67
C ASP A 569 -28.99 45.39 -5.74
N ASN A 570 -28.74 44.11 -5.97
CA ASN A 570 -29.33 43.33 -7.06
C ASN A 570 -30.00 42.06 -6.53
N ASP A 571 -31.09 41.66 -7.19
CA ASP A 571 -31.82 40.39 -6.96
C ASP A 571 -31.01 39.15 -7.45
N SER A 572 -29.68 39.19 -7.44
CA SER A 572 -28.79 38.06 -7.76
C SER A 572 -28.07 37.49 -6.54
N TYR A 573 -27.86 38.30 -5.49
CA TYR A 573 -27.25 37.89 -4.21
C TYR A 573 -25.95 37.07 -4.33
N ASP A 574 -25.15 37.28 -5.38
CA ASP A 574 -23.93 36.49 -5.67
C ASP A 574 -22.93 36.51 -4.50
N ASN A 575 -22.88 37.63 -3.79
CA ASN A 575 -22.03 37.85 -2.62
C ASN A 575 -22.43 37.02 -1.39
N VAL A 576 -23.67 36.54 -1.31
CA VAL A 576 -24.15 35.61 -0.27
C VAL A 576 -23.98 34.18 -0.77
N LEU A 577 -24.40 33.94 -2.02
CA LEU A 577 -24.46 32.62 -2.64
C LEU A 577 -23.10 32.01 -2.99
N ASN A 578 -22.03 32.80 -3.07
CA ASN A 578 -20.66 32.33 -3.38
C ASN A 578 -19.67 32.60 -2.23
N GLU A 579 -20.14 32.98 -1.05
CA GLU A 579 -19.28 33.18 0.12
C GLU A 579 -18.69 31.83 0.58
N ASN A 580 -17.36 31.74 0.61
CA ASN A 580 -16.66 30.52 1.00
C ASN A 580 -16.80 30.30 2.52
N GLY A 581 -17.14 29.07 2.93
CA GLY A 581 -17.33 28.69 4.34
C GLY A 581 -18.77 28.78 4.85
N VAL A 582 -19.72 29.29 4.05
CA VAL A 582 -21.15 29.09 4.31
C VAL A 582 -21.55 27.69 3.85
N ALA A 583 -22.28 26.97 4.69
CA ALA A 583 -22.73 25.61 4.40
C ALA A 583 -23.61 25.57 3.13
N VAL A 584 -23.47 24.52 2.33
CA VAL A 584 -24.18 24.39 1.05
C VAL A 584 -25.70 24.33 1.28
N GLU A 585 -26.13 23.67 2.35
CA GLU A 585 -27.51 23.58 2.80
C GLU A 585 -28.14 24.97 2.97
N ASP A 586 -27.41 25.88 3.63
CA ASP A 586 -27.89 27.24 3.91
C ASP A 586 -27.84 28.12 2.66
N ARG A 587 -26.85 27.95 1.79
CA ARG A 587 -26.78 28.65 0.49
C ARG A 587 -27.93 28.24 -0.43
N VAL A 588 -28.24 26.95 -0.49
CA VAL A 588 -29.36 26.41 -1.26
C VAL A 588 -30.69 26.88 -0.67
N ALA A 589 -30.84 26.86 0.66
CA ALA A 589 -32.03 27.37 1.32
C ALA A 589 -32.25 28.87 1.05
N PHE A 590 -31.19 29.68 1.13
CA PHE A 590 -31.24 31.10 0.77
C PHE A 590 -31.65 31.28 -0.70
N ALA A 591 -31.06 30.51 -1.62
CA ALA A 591 -31.39 30.55 -3.04
C ALA A 591 -32.88 30.22 -3.30
N LEU A 592 -33.42 29.22 -2.60
CA LEU A 592 -34.83 28.82 -2.70
C LEU A 592 -35.79 29.94 -2.27
N MET A 593 -35.38 30.79 -1.32
CA MET A 593 -36.23 31.88 -0.80
C MET A 593 -36.20 33.15 -1.67
N PHE A 594 -35.04 33.51 -2.23
CA PHE A 594 -34.82 34.85 -2.82
C PHE A 594 -34.57 34.87 -4.33
N LEU A 595 -34.27 33.73 -4.97
CA LEU A 595 -34.05 33.70 -6.43
C LEU A 595 -35.33 33.42 -7.22
N SER A 596 -35.43 34.05 -8.40
CA SER A 596 -36.43 33.69 -9.41
C SER A 596 -36.20 32.29 -9.95
N ASP A 597 -37.22 31.66 -10.53
CA ASP A 597 -37.15 30.27 -11.01
C ASP A 597 -36.02 30.05 -12.05
N SER A 598 -35.80 31.01 -12.94
CA SER A 598 -34.73 30.95 -13.95
C SER A 598 -33.33 30.99 -13.32
N LYS A 599 -33.09 31.97 -12.44
CA LYS A 599 -31.80 32.14 -11.74
C LYS A 599 -31.51 31.00 -10.78
N LEU A 600 -32.53 30.48 -10.09
CA LEU A 600 -32.41 29.32 -9.21
C LEU A 600 -31.98 28.08 -9.99
N CYS A 601 -32.60 27.80 -11.15
CA CYS A 601 -32.24 26.67 -11.99
C CYS A 601 -30.78 26.76 -12.48
N GLU A 602 -30.35 27.94 -12.94
CA GLU A 602 -28.97 28.18 -13.37
C GLU A 602 -27.98 28.01 -12.22
N TYR A 603 -28.28 28.59 -11.06
CA TYR A 603 -27.46 28.49 -9.86
C TYR A 603 -27.29 27.04 -9.40
N LEU A 604 -28.39 26.29 -9.26
CA LEU A 604 -28.34 24.89 -8.83
C LEU A 604 -27.57 24.02 -9.82
N LYS A 605 -27.71 24.25 -11.13
CA LYS A 605 -26.91 23.55 -12.15
C LYS A 605 -25.42 23.84 -12.00
N LYS A 606 -25.04 25.11 -11.90
CA LYS A 606 -23.65 25.53 -11.72
C LYS A 606 -23.04 24.98 -10.43
N LEU A 607 -23.80 25.03 -9.33
CA LEU A 607 -23.38 24.51 -8.04
C LEU A 607 -23.22 22.98 -8.05
N THR A 608 -24.12 22.26 -8.72
CA THR A 608 -24.02 20.80 -8.85
C THR A 608 -22.73 20.40 -9.56
N VAL A 609 -22.42 21.03 -10.70
CA VAL A 609 -21.19 20.75 -11.45
C VAL A 609 -19.96 21.03 -10.60
N LYS A 610 -19.91 22.20 -9.95
CA LYS A 610 -18.80 22.57 -9.07
C LYS A 610 -18.55 21.53 -7.97
N LEU A 611 -19.60 21.17 -7.22
CA LEU A 611 -19.48 20.21 -6.11
C LEU A 611 -19.11 18.80 -6.61
N SER A 612 -19.64 18.39 -7.77
CA SER A 612 -19.28 17.12 -8.40
C SER A 612 -17.83 17.05 -8.85
N GLU A 613 -17.24 18.14 -9.35
CA GLU A 613 -15.83 18.21 -9.73
C GLU A 613 -14.89 18.23 -8.50
N GLU A 614 -15.30 18.96 -7.46
CA GLU A 614 -14.60 19.06 -6.17
C GLU A 614 -14.70 17.77 -5.34
N GLY A 615 -15.71 16.92 -5.61
CA GLY A 615 -15.98 15.71 -4.82
C GLY A 615 -16.54 16.01 -3.43
N ASP A 616 -17.21 17.16 -3.26
CA ASP A 616 -17.79 17.57 -1.97
C ASP A 616 -19.12 16.86 -1.71
N LEU A 617 -19.17 16.07 -0.63
CA LEU A 617 -20.34 15.30 -0.22
C LEU A 617 -21.58 16.15 0.06
N ALA A 618 -21.43 17.44 0.37
CA ALA A 618 -22.57 18.35 0.50
C ALA A 618 -23.38 18.46 -0.81
N GLY A 619 -22.76 18.18 -1.96
CA GLY A 619 -23.44 18.07 -3.25
C GLY A 619 -24.50 16.97 -3.32
N PHE A 620 -24.45 15.98 -2.42
CA PHE A 620 -25.45 14.91 -2.35
C PHE A 620 -26.84 15.43 -1.96
N LEU A 621 -26.93 16.59 -1.29
CA LEU A 621 -28.18 17.32 -1.08
C LEU A 621 -28.88 17.66 -2.41
N LEU A 622 -28.09 18.03 -3.44
CA LEU A 622 -28.61 18.49 -4.73
C LEU A 622 -28.98 17.32 -5.64
N THR A 623 -28.08 16.35 -5.74
CA THR A 623 -28.21 15.18 -6.63
C THR A 623 -29.08 14.09 -6.03
N GLY A 624 -29.03 13.89 -4.71
CA GLY A 624 -29.65 12.78 -4.01
C GLY A 624 -29.12 11.42 -4.46
N ALA A 625 -29.86 10.35 -4.12
CA ALA A 625 -29.55 8.98 -4.54
C ALA A 625 -29.92 8.72 -6.02
N THR A 626 -29.29 9.45 -6.94
CA THR A 626 -29.45 9.37 -8.40
C THR A 626 -28.11 9.07 -9.09
N SER A 627 -28.09 8.94 -10.41
CA SER A 627 -26.86 8.72 -11.19
C SER A 627 -25.81 9.81 -10.95
N ASP A 628 -26.23 11.07 -10.83
CA ASP A 628 -25.32 12.20 -10.58
C ASP A 628 -24.73 12.12 -9.16
N GLY A 629 -25.48 11.55 -8.20
CA GLY A 629 -24.99 11.24 -6.86
C GLY A 629 -23.92 10.14 -6.86
N ILE A 630 -24.04 9.15 -7.75
CA ILE A 630 -23.00 8.11 -7.94
C ILE A 630 -21.72 8.74 -8.51
N GLN A 631 -21.84 9.65 -9.47
CA GLN A 631 -20.67 10.37 -10.02
C GLN A 631 -19.96 11.21 -8.95
N LEU A 632 -20.73 11.90 -8.10
CA LEU A 632 -20.18 12.65 -6.97
C LEU A 632 -19.42 11.74 -5.99
N LEU A 633 -20.03 10.61 -5.59
CA LEU A 633 -19.39 9.63 -4.70
C LEU A 633 -18.16 9.00 -5.34
N ASN A 634 -18.14 8.81 -6.66
CA ASN A 634 -16.95 8.33 -7.36
C ASN A 634 -15.82 9.36 -7.28
N ARG A 635 -16.11 10.64 -7.52
CA ARG A 635 -15.10 11.69 -7.44
C ARG A 635 -14.53 11.80 -6.03
N TYR A 636 -15.40 11.71 -5.02
CA TYR A 636 -14.98 11.64 -3.62
C TYR A 636 -14.04 10.46 -3.36
N LEU A 637 -14.35 9.27 -3.90
CA LEU A 637 -13.51 8.07 -3.78
C LEU A 637 -12.15 8.24 -4.45
N GLU A 638 -12.08 8.87 -5.62
CA GLU A 638 -10.81 9.14 -6.32
C GLU A 638 -9.88 10.07 -5.55
N ILE A 639 -10.45 11.04 -4.82
CA ILE A 639 -9.69 12.03 -4.04
C ILE A 639 -9.25 11.44 -2.69
N THR A 640 -10.14 10.71 -2.01
CA THR A 640 -9.92 10.28 -0.62
C THR A 640 -9.47 8.84 -0.45
N GLY A 641 -9.80 7.96 -1.41
CA GLY A 641 -9.61 6.51 -1.28
C GLY A 641 -10.58 5.83 -0.30
N ASP A 642 -11.58 6.53 0.26
CA ASP A 642 -12.52 5.96 1.25
C ASP A 642 -13.61 5.09 0.59
N VAL A 643 -13.21 3.87 0.21
CA VAL A 643 -14.10 2.87 -0.38
C VAL A 643 -15.19 2.38 0.58
N GLN A 644 -14.92 2.45 1.89
CA GLN A 644 -15.86 2.01 2.93
C GLN A 644 -17.09 2.92 2.96
N SER A 645 -16.89 4.25 3.05
CA SER A 645 -18.00 5.21 3.10
C SER A 645 -18.86 5.13 1.85
N CYS A 646 -18.26 5.10 0.65
CA CYS A 646 -19.02 4.97 -0.61
C CYS A 646 -19.84 3.68 -0.67
N SER A 647 -19.27 2.54 -0.25
CA SER A 647 -19.96 1.25 -0.25
C SER A 647 -21.15 1.21 0.73
N LEU A 648 -20.97 1.76 1.93
CA LEU A 648 -22.01 1.79 2.96
C LEU A 648 -23.13 2.77 2.61
N ILE A 649 -22.80 3.95 2.08
CA ILE A 649 -23.78 4.92 1.57
C ILE A 649 -24.55 4.29 0.40
N ALA A 650 -23.88 3.57 -0.51
CA ALA A 650 -24.55 2.88 -1.60
C ALA A 650 -25.59 1.85 -1.11
N ILE A 651 -25.24 1.06 -0.08
CA ILE A 651 -26.16 0.06 0.49
C ILE A 651 -27.29 0.68 1.31
N ARG A 652 -27.05 1.81 1.99
CA ARG A 652 -28.06 2.44 2.84
C ARG A 652 -28.98 3.40 2.07
N ALA A 653 -28.45 4.11 1.07
CA ALA A 653 -29.15 5.21 0.42
C ALA A 653 -29.59 4.90 -1.02
N LEU A 654 -28.81 4.16 -1.82
CA LEU A 654 -29.15 3.98 -3.24
C LEU A 654 -30.32 3.01 -3.43
N PRO A 655 -31.26 3.29 -4.34
CA PRO A 655 -32.27 2.33 -4.80
C PRO A 655 -31.65 1.07 -5.42
N GLY A 656 -32.38 -0.05 -5.37
CA GLY A 656 -31.89 -1.36 -5.85
C GLY A 656 -31.37 -1.36 -7.31
N LYS A 657 -31.97 -0.56 -8.20
CA LYS A 657 -31.52 -0.40 -9.59
C LYS A 657 -30.10 0.15 -9.68
N PHE A 658 -29.81 1.21 -8.92
CA PHE A 658 -28.52 1.89 -8.91
C PHE A 658 -27.43 1.07 -8.20
N ARG A 659 -27.81 0.20 -7.26
CA ARG A 659 -26.84 -0.73 -6.63
C ARG A 659 -26.27 -1.72 -7.63
N GLN A 660 -27.03 -2.14 -8.65
CA GLN A 660 -26.59 -3.11 -9.64
C GLN A 660 -25.68 -2.50 -10.72
N GLU A 661 -25.44 -1.19 -10.70
CA GLU A 661 -24.50 -0.57 -11.63
C GLU A 661 -23.08 -1.08 -11.38
N ASN A 662 -22.35 -1.35 -12.46
CA ASN A 662 -21.00 -1.94 -12.40
C ASN A 662 -20.06 -1.17 -11.47
N GLN A 663 -20.11 0.17 -11.51
CA GLN A 663 -19.26 1.02 -10.68
C GLN A 663 -19.52 0.83 -9.19
N VAL A 664 -20.79 0.79 -8.78
CA VAL A 664 -21.18 0.58 -7.38
C VAL A 664 -20.83 -0.83 -6.92
N GLN A 665 -20.99 -1.83 -7.79
CA GLN A 665 -20.57 -3.21 -7.50
C GLN A 665 -19.05 -3.31 -7.27
N VAL A 666 -18.24 -2.59 -8.05
CA VAL A 666 -16.78 -2.55 -7.84
C VAL A 666 -16.42 -1.97 -6.47
N TRP A 667 -17.11 -0.93 -6.00
CA TRP A 667 -16.87 -0.39 -4.65
C TRP A 667 -17.18 -1.45 -3.58
N ILE A 668 -18.36 -2.06 -3.69
CA ILE A 668 -18.85 -3.09 -2.78
C ILE A 668 -17.88 -4.27 -2.74
N ASP A 669 -17.49 -4.81 -3.88
CA ASP A 669 -16.57 -5.95 -3.97
C ASP A 669 -15.15 -5.61 -3.50
N SER A 670 -14.70 -4.38 -3.72
CA SER A 670 -13.41 -3.90 -3.20
C SER A 670 -13.41 -3.82 -1.67
N TYR A 671 -14.45 -3.26 -1.06
CA TYR A 671 -14.57 -3.20 0.40
C TYR A 671 -14.70 -4.60 1.02
N ARG A 672 -15.46 -5.48 0.36
CA ARG A 672 -15.59 -6.90 0.68
C ARG A 672 -14.22 -7.60 0.69
N GLY A 673 -13.46 -7.47 -0.40
CA GLY A 673 -12.11 -8.03 -0.52
C GLY A 673 -11.15 -7.48 0.54
N LEU A 674 -11.29 -6.21 0.93
CA LEU A 674 -10.49 -5.59 2.00
C LEU A 674 -10.79 -6.21 3.37
N LEU A 675 -12.07 -6.40 3.71
CA LEU A 675 -12.47 -7.08 4.95
C LEU A 675 -11.96 -8.53 4.99
N ASP A 676 -12.01 -9.24 3.87
CA ASP A 676 -11.50 -10.61 3.78
C ASP A 676 -9.96 -10.66 3.94
N ALA A 677 -9.24 -9.74 3.31
CA ALA A 677 -7.79 -9.60 3.45
C ALA A 677 -7.37 -9.31 4.91
N TRP A 678 -8.20 -8.59 5.65
CA TRP A 678 -8.01 -8.34 7.08
C TRP A 678 -8.50 -9.46 7.99
N LYS A 679 -9.18 -10.48 7.45
CA LYS A 679 -9.83 -11.57 8.19
C LYS A 679 -10.97 -11.09 9.10
N MET A 680 -11.65 -10.02 8.71
CA MET A 680 -12.79 -9.43 9.44
C MET A 680 -14.12 -10.08 9.02
N TRP A 681 -14.21 -11.39 9.19
CA TRP A 681 -15.33 -12.21 8.69
C TRP A 681 -16.67 -11.82 9.31
N ASN A 682 -16.69 -11.42 10.58
CA ASN A 682 -17.92 -11.00 11.26
C ASN A 682 -18.46 -9.68 10.69
N GLN A 683 -17.60 -8.68 10.54
CA GLN A 683 -17.97 -7.40 9.94
C GLN A 683 -18.40 -7.57 8.49
N ARG A 684 -17.72 -8.45 7.75
CA ARG A 684 -18.12 -8.84 6.39
C ARG A 684 -19.51 -9.48 6.37
N ALA A 685 -19.80 -10.39 7.29
CA ALA A 685 -21.13 -11.01 7.36
C ALA A 685 -22.23 -9.98 7.66
N HIS A 686 -22.01 -9.06 8.60
CA HIS A 686 -22.97 -7.97 8.89
C HIS A 686 -23.19 -7.06 7.68
N PHE A 687 -22.12 -6.73 6.95
CA PHE A 687 -22.20 -5.95 5.72
C PHE A 687 -23.03 -6.67 4.64
N ASP A 688 -22.78 -7.95 4.40
CA ASP A 688 -23.51 -8.75 3.41
C ASP A 688 -25.00 -8.94 3.79
N ILE A 689 -25.33 -9.00 5.09
CA ILE A 689 -26.73 -9.04 5.59
C ILE A 689 -27.45 -7.73 5.24
N GLU A 690 -26.84 -6.59 5.54
CA GLU A 690 -27.46 -5.29 5.29
C GLU A 690 -27.62 -5.01 3.79
N MET A 691 -26.66 -5.45 2.97
CA MET A 691 -26.74 -5.38 1.51
C MET A 691 -27.99 -6.07 0.94
N ARG A 692 -28.39 -7.21 1.54
CA ARG A 692 -29.53 -8.04 1.09
C ARG A 692 -30.85 -7.70 1.78
N ARG A 693 -30.85 -6.83 2.79
CA ARG A 693 -32.06 -6.45 3.54
C ARG A 693 -33.25 -5.95 2.69
N PRO A 694 -33.07 -5.21 1.57
CA PRO A 694 -34.21 -4.72 0.78
C PRO A 694 -34.72 -5.73 -0.27
N THR A 695 -34.04 -6.86 -0.50
CA THR A 695 -34.58 -7.89 -1.39
C THR A 695 -35.57 -8.75 -0.61
N THR A 696 -36.86 -8.63 -0.94
CA THR A 696 -37.94 -9.49 -0.41
C THR A 696 -37.81 -10.96 -0.83
N ASP A 697 -36.84 -11.27 -1.69
CA ASP A 697 -36.48 -12.62 -2.07
C ASP A 697 -35.81 -13.33 -0.89
N LYS A 698 -36.59 -14.20 -0.23
CA LYS A 698 -36.03 -15.16 0.71
C LYS A 698 -34.96 -15.96 -0.02
N PRO A 699 -33.71 -16.02 0.48
CA PRO A 699 -32.69 -16.83 -0.16
C PRO A 699 -33.20 -18.27 -0.29
N PRO A 700 -32.93 -18.95 -1.42
CA PRO A 700 -33.35 -20.33 -1.60
C PRO A 700 -32.78 -21.16 -0.45
N GLN A 701 -33.57 -22.08 0.09
CA GLN A 701 -33.12 -22.98 1.14
C GLN A 701 -31.89 -23.76 0.66
N GLN A 702 -30.76 -23.63 1.35
CA GLN A 702 -29.50 -24.28 0.97
C GLN A 702 -29.30 -25.64 1.68
N VAL A 703 -30.05 -25.90 2.75
CA VAL A 703 -29.92 -27.11 3.58
C VAL A 703 -31.24 -27.87 3.59
N PHE A 704 -31.21 -29.15 3.22
CA PHE A 704 -32.37 -30.03 3.18
C PHE A 704 -32.17 -31.23 4.10
N ILE A 705 -33.22 -31.62 4.81
CA ILE A 705 -33.27 -32.85 5.61
C ILE A 705 -33.72 -34.00 4.70
N SER A 706 -32.95 -35.08 4.65
CA SER A 706 -33.27 -36.30 3.90
C SER A 706 -33.59 -37.47 4.82
N CYS A 707 -34.38 -38.42 4.31
CA CYS A 707 -34.67 -39.67 5.01
C CYS A 707 -33.48 -40.63 4.91
N ASN A 708 -32.95 -41.10 6.04
CA ASN A 708 -31.87 -42.11 6.07
C ASN A 708 -32.23 -43.43 5.36
N PHE A 709 -33.53 -43.75 5.21
CA PHE A 709 -33.94 -44.99 4.57
C PHE A 709 -34.11 -44.90 3.05
N CYS A 710 -34.64 -43.78 2.53
CA CYS A 710 -34.96 -43.65 1.11
C CYS A 710 -34.21 -42.51 0.41
N GLY A 711 -33.35 -41.77 1.11
CA GLY A 711 -32.54 -40.66 0.58
C GLY A 711 -33.32 -39.41 0.15
N LYS A 712 -34.64 -39.49 -0.04
CA LYS A 712 -35.47 -38.36 -0.48
C LYS A 712 -35.63 -37.29 0.62
N SER A 713 -35.70 -36.03 0.19
CA SER A 713 -35.92 -34.86 1.05
C SER A 713 -37.27 -34.93 1.78
N ILE A 714 -37.26 -34.72 3.09
CA ILE A 714 -38.45 -34.58 3.94
C ILE A 714 -38.84 -33.09 4.07
N SER A 715 -37.87 -32.17 3.92
CA SER A 715 -38.08 -30.72 4.06
C SER A 715 -39.11 -30.15 3.09
N ALA A 716 -39.14 -30.62 1.84
CA ALA A 716 -40.08 -30.17 0.82
C ALA A 716 -41.54 -30.50 1.16
N PHE A 717 -41.78 -31.61 1.87
CA PHE A 717 -43.12 -32.01 2.31
C PHE A 717 -43.61 -31.12 3.46
N MET A 718 -42.74 -30.77 4.42
CA MET A 718 -43.11 -29.89 5.55
C MET A 718 -43.51 -28.47 5.10
N GLN A 719 -42.89 -27.96 4.03
CA GLN A 719 -43.26 -26.66 3.45
C GLN A 719 -44.61 -26.68 2.72
N ASN A 720 -44.94 -27.78 2.03
CA ASN A 720 -46.21 -27.90 1.32
C ASN A 720 -47.43 -28.03 2.26
N LEU A 721 -47.26 -28.53 3.49
CA LEU A 721 -48.33 -28.50 4.50
C LEU A 721 -48.70 -27.06 4.92
N SER A 722 -47.74 -26.13 4.91
CA SER A 722 -48.00 -24.72 5.28
C SER A 722 -48.71 -23.92 4.18
N ARG A 723 -48.75 -24.43 2.94
CA ARG A 723 -49.33 -23.76 1.77
C ARG A 723 -50.66 -24.35 1.29
N SER A 724 -51.21 -25.38 1.94
CA SER A 724 -52.50 -25.95 1.55
C SER A 724 -53.69 -25.08 1.97
N ARG A 725 -53.92 -24.00 1.21
CA ARG A 725 -55.23 -23.31 1.07
C ARG A 725 -55.58 -23.27 -0.42
N GLY A 726 -55.76 -24.45 -1.02
CA GLY A 726 -56.31 -24.60 -2.37
C GLY A 726 -57.82 -24.89 -2.32
N PRO A 727 -58.65 -24.46 -3.30
CA PRO A 727 -60.12 -24.48 -3.18
C PRO A 727 -60.78 -25.86 -3.26
N PHE A 728 -60.03 -26.96 -3.43
CA PHE A 728 -60.60 -28.28 -3.78
C PHE A 728 -60.31 -29.44 -2.81
N SER A 729 -59.82 -29.19 -1.58
CA SER A 729 -59.79 -30.23 -0.53
C SER A 729 -61.06 -30.21 0.31
N ARG A 730 -62.16 -30.71 -0.25
CA ARG A 730 -63.33 -31.17 0.52
C ARG A 730 -63.41 -32.69 0.39
N LEU A 731 -62.78 -33.40 1.31
CA LEU A 731 -63.13 -34.74 1.82
C LEU A 731 -61.89 -35.30 2.55
N VAL A 732 -61.73 -34.92 3.81
CA VAL A 732 -61.44 -35.78 4.98
C VAL A 732 -61.40 -34.83 6.18
N ASN A 733 -62.50 -34.78 6.91
CA ASN A 733 -62.55 -34.18 8.23
C ASN A 733 -61.85 -35.13 9.19
N ASN A 734 -60.66 -34.78 9.68
CA ASN A 734 -60.14 -35.31 10.93
C ASN A 734 -59.21 -34.27 11.55
N SER A 735 -59.60 -33.80 12.74
CA SER A 735 -58.89 -32.90 13.65
C SER A 735 -57.59 -33.48 14.24
N ASN A 736 -56.97 -34.45 13.57
CA ASN A 736 -55.61 -34.88 13.88
C ASN A 736 -54.66 -34.06 13.03
N GLN A 737 -54.02 -33.05 13.63
CA GLN A 737 -52.75 -32.54 13.10
C GLN A 737 -51.89 -33.77 12.74
N LEU A 738 -51.60 -33.94 11.45
CA LEU A 738 -50.88 -35.10 10.92
C LEU A 738 -49.53 -35.20 11.65
N LYS A 739 -49.47 -36.08 12.65
CA LYS A 739 -48.24 -36.40 13.40
C LYS A 739 -47.25 -36.94 12.38
N ILE A 740 -46.22 -36.16 12.06
CA ILE A 740 -45.10 -36.61 11.23
C ILE A 740 -44.22 -37.50 12.10
N SER A 741 -44.68 -38.72 12.37
CA SER A 741 -43.89 -39.76 13.04
C SER A 741 -43.12 -40.65 12.06
N SER A 742 -43.39 -40.48 10.75
CA SER A 742 -42.86 -41.31 9.68
C SER A 742 -42.52 -40.49 8.43
N CYS A 743 -41.58 -40.99 7.62
CA CYS A 743 -41.20 -40.39 6.35
C CYS A 743 -42.40 -40.38 5.37
N PRO A 744 -42.72 -39.24 4.73
CA PRO A 744 -43.87 -39.14 3.82
C PRO A 744 -43.71 -39.98 2.54
N ASN A 745 -42.47 -40.28 2.12
CA ASN A 745 -42.22 -41.02 0.89
C ASN A 745 -42.10 -42.54 1.09
N CYS A 746 -41.49 -43.02 2.17
CA CYS A 746 -41.30 -44.46 2.42
C CYS A 746 -42.02 -45.01 3.65
N ARG A 747 -42.75 -44.16 4.39
CA ARG A 747 -43.54 -44.48 5.60
C ARG A 747 -42.75 -45.11 6.76
N LYS A 748 -41.43 -45.25 6.66
CA LYS A 748 -40.56 -45.67 7.77
C LYS A 748 -40.51 -44.60 8.87
N PRO A 749 -40.38 -45.00 10.15
CA PRO A 749 -40.40 -44.06 11.28
C PRO A 749 -39.25 -43.06 11.20
N LEU A 750 -39.50 -41.82 11.65
CA LEU A 750 -38.47 -40.80 11.81
C LEU A 750 -37.65 -41.03 13.09
N PRO A 751 -36.44 -40.45 13.22
CA PRO A 751 -35.65 -40.51 14.45
C PRO A 751 -36.46 -40.10 15.68
N ARG A 752 -36.16 -40.72 16.82
CA ARG A 752 -36.78 -40.43 18.12
C ARG A 752 -35.77 -39.78 19.03
N CYS A 753 -36.23 -38.93 19.94
CA CYS A 753 -35.40 -38.47 21.03
C CYS A 753 -35.05 -39.65 21.93
N ASP A 754 -33.78 -39.86 22.23
CA ASP A 754 -33.33 -41.00 23.05
C ASP A 754 -33.83 -40.95 24.50
N ILE A 755 -34.32 -39.79 24.94
CA ILE A 755 -34.78 -39.57 26.32
C ILE A 755 -36.31 -39.65 26.40
N CYS A 756 -37.03 -38.83 25.64
CA CYS A 756 -38.50 -38.83 25.68
C CYS A 756 -39.15 -39.78 24.67
N LEU A 757 -38.37 -40.41 23.79
CA LEU A 757 -38.81 -41.38 22.77
C LEU A 757 -39.81 -40.84 21.74
N MET A 758 -40.04 -39.53 21.73
CA MET A 758 -40.92 -38.86 20.76
C MET A 758 -40.23 -38.72 19.41
N HIS A 759 -40.97 -38.95 18.34
CA HIS A 759 -40.47 -38.80 16.97
C HIS A 759 -40.22 -37.33 16.61
N MET A 760 -39.16 -37.10 15.86
CA MET A 760 -38.85 -35.82 15.22
C MET A 760 -40.06 -35.32 14.43
N GLY A 761 -40.54 -34.10 14.73
CA GLY A 761 -41.73 -33.52 14.12
C GLY A 761 -43.02 -33.70 14.93
N THR A 762 -42.96 -34.38 16.09
CA THR A 762 -44.07 -34.34 17.05
C THR A 762 -44.07 -32.99 17.78
N PRO A 763 -45.18 -32.24 17.84
CA PRO A 763 -45.22 -30.99 18.57
C PRO A 763 -44.98 -31.24 20.05
N SER A 764 -43.84 -30.79 20.57
CA SER A 764 -43.54 -30.84 21.99
C SER A 764 -44.41 -29.82 22.74
N GLY A 765 -45.54 -30.29 23.29
CA GLY A 765 -46.16 -29.87 24.55
C GLY A 765 -46.63 -28.42 24.80
N ILE A 766 -46.04 -27.37 24.22
CA ILE A 766 -46.24 -25.99 24.73
C ILE A 766 -47.38 -25.25 24.01
N ARG A 767 -47.74 -25.62 22.77
CA ARG A 767 -48.84 -24.95 22.03
C ARG A 767 -50.22 -25.60 22.17
N ALA A 768 -50.35 -26.73 22.88
CA ALA A 768 -51.64 -27.41 23.05
C ALA A 768 -52.51 -26.81 24.19
N LEU A 769 -51.96 -25.95 25.04
CA LEU A 769 -52.69 -25.37 26.19
C LEU A 769 -53.00 -23.87 26.05
N ALA A 770 -52.41 -23.16 25.08
CA ALA A 770 -52.65 -21.73 24.89
C ALA A 770 -53.64 -21.48 23.73
N GLY A 771 -54.91 -21.81 23.97
CA GLY A 771 -56.00 -21.23 23.20
C GLY A 771 -56.32 -19.85 23.75
N ILE A 772 -55.58 -18.81 23.35
CA ILE A 772 -56.04 -17.41 23.34
C ILE A 772 -55.24 -16.64 22.27
N SER A 773 -56.02 -15.94 21.46
CA SER A 773 -55.69 -15.03 20.37
C SER A 773 -54.71 -13.90 20.72
N SER A 774 -53.71 -13.68 19.87
CA SER A 774 -53.16 -12.34 19.60
C SER A 774 -52.74 -12.24 18.12
N ARG A 775 -53.33 -11.28 17.41
CA ARG A 775 -52.97 -10.88 16.05
C ARG A 775 -51.98 -9.72 16.18
N ASN A 776 -50.69 -9.97 16.01
CA ASN A 776 -49.63 -9.04 15.54
C ASN A 776 -48.23 -9.50 15.99
N ASP A 777 -47.75 -10.67 15.53
CA ASP A 777 -46.34 -11.04 15.75
C ASP A 777 -45.84 -11.94 14.61
N ASP A 778 -45.16 -11.33 13.63
CA ASP A 778 -44.49 -12.07 12.56
C ASP A 778 -43.17 -12.73 13.02
N ASP A 779 -42.75 -12.49 14.27
CA ASP A 779 -41.57 -13.12 14.92
C ASP A 779 -41.87 -14.45 15.64
N SER A 780 -43.14 -14.82 15.80
CA SER A 780 -43.56 -15.99 16.61
C SER A 780 -43.57 -17.34 15.87
N LYS A 781 -42.80 -17.48 14.77
CA LYS A 781 -42.84 -18.68 13.89
C LYS A 781 -41.68 -19.66 14.06
N LEU A 782 -40.68 -19.36 14.88
CA LEU A 782 -39.59 -20.31 15.14
C LEU A 782 -39.93 -21.15 16.38
N THR A 783 -39.76 -22.47 16.26
CA THR A 783 -39.77 -23.36 17.43
C THR A 783 -38.65 -22.92 18.38
N GLU A 784 -38.91 -22.83 19.68
CA GLU A 784 -37.88 -22.53 20.68
C GLU A 784 -36.70 -23.52 20.56
N PHE A 785 -35.47 -23.02 20.74
CA PHE A 785 -34.24 -23.81 20.56
C PHE A 785 -34.22 -25.10 21.40
N GLY A 786 -34.81 -25.08 22.59
CA GLY A 786 -34.93 -26.24 23.47
C GLY A 786 -35.69 -27.43 22.84
N ASN A 787 -36.63 -27.12 21.94
CA ASN A 787 -37.43 -28.10 21.20
C ASN A 787 -36.77 -28.56 19.89
N TRP A 788 -35.61 -28.03 19.52
CA TRP A 788 -34.91 -28.44 18.31
C TRP A 788 -34.35 -29.84 18.48
N PHE A 789 -34.29 -30.60 17.39
CA PHE A 789 -33.70 -31.91 17.41
C PHE A 789 -32.20 -31.80 17.13
N THR A 790 -31.36 -32.28 18.05
CA THR A 790 -29.89 -32.32 17.94
C THR A 790 -29.42 -33.77 17.95
N TRP A 791 -28.28 -34.05 17.32
CA TRP A 791 -27.72 -35.41 17.26
C TRP A 791 -26.20 -35.38 17.18
N CYS A 792 -25.57 -36.44 17.69
CA CYS A 792 -24.14 -36.65 17.57
C CYS A 792 -23.80 -37.15 16.16
N GLN A 793 -22.82 -36.56 15.49
CA GLN A 793 -22.41 -37.00 14.16
C GLN A 793 -21.71 -38.38 14.17
N THR A 794 -21.13 -38.77 15.31
CA THR A 794 -20.41 -40.05 15.47
C THR A 794 -21.36 -41.23 15.67
N CYS A 795 -22.22 -41.17 16.70
CA CYS A 795 -23.14 -42.27 16.99
C CYS A 795 -24.53 -42.12 16.38
N ARG A 796 -24.86 -40.95 15.80
CA ARG A 796 -26.17 -40.63 15.18
C ARG A 796 -27.37 -40.68 16.14
N HIS A 797 -27.13 -40.87 17.43
CA HIS A 797 -28.10 -40.74 18.51
C HIS A 797 -28.30 -39.27 18.85
N GLY A 798 -29.48 -38.91 19.34
CA GLY A 798 -29.91 -37.54 19.53
C GLY A 798 -31.30 -37.39 20.12
N GLY A 799 -31.74 -36.15 20.22
CA GLY A 799 -33.03 -35.81 20.79
C GLY A 799 -33.28 -34.32 20.85
N HIS A 800 -34.28 -33.92 21.63
CA HIS A 800 -34.51 -32.49 21.84
C HIS A 800 -33.32 -31.87 22.57
N THR A 801 -32.92 -30.66 22.16
CA THR A 801 -31.78 -29.94 22.72
C THR A 801 -31.82 -29.93 24.25
N ASP A 802 -32.94 -29.54 24.86
CA ASP A 802 -33.05 -29.47 26.32
C ASP A 802 -32.88 -30.83 27.00
N HIS A 803 -33.45 -31.89 26.43
CA HIS A 803 -33.30 -33.24 26.96
C HIS A 803 -31.84 -33.68 26.91
N ILE A 804 -31.18 -33.51 25.76
CA ILE A 804 -29.79 -33.92 25.56
C ILE A 804 -28.84 -33.09 26.44
N THR A 805 -29.03 -31.77 26.49
CA THR A 805 -28.23 -30.88 27.35
C THR A 805 -28.44 -31.20 28.83
N HIS A 806 -29.67 -31.49 29.26
CA HIS A 806 -29.95 -31.87 30.64
C HIS A 806 -29.28 -33.20 31.02
N TRP A 807 -29.34 -34.20 30.14
CA TRP A 807 -28.68 -35.50 30.37
C TRP A 807 -27.17 -35.36 30.59
N PHE A 808 -26.50 -34.60 29.71
CA PHE A 808 -25.05 -34.39 29.79
C PHE A 808 -24.59 -33.50 30.96
N ARG A 809 -25.50 -32.88 31.71
CA ARG A 809 -25.15 -32.24 33.00
C ARG A 809 -24.81 -33.27 34.07
N GLN A 810 -25.37 -34.48 33.98
CA GLN A 810 -25.23 -35.52 35.00
C GLN A 810 -24.49 -36.76 34.49
N HIS A 811 -24.37 -36.94 33.17
CA HIS A 811 -23.79 -38.12 32.54
C HIS A 811 -22.73 -37.74 31.50
N THR A 812 -21.70 -38.58 31.35
CA THR A 812 -20.61 -38.38 30.37
C THR A 812 -20.78 -39.19 29.09
N GLU A 813 -21.72 -40.14 29.08
CA GLU A 813 -21.95 -41.09 27.98
C GLU A 813 -23.35 -40.89 27.37
N CYS A 814 -23.50 -41.38 26.14
CA CYS A 814 -24.74 -41.30 25.36
C CYS A 814 -25.94 -41.90 26.12
N PRO A 815 -27.14 -41.28 26.05
CA PRO A 815 -28.34 -41.80 26.71
C PRO A 815 -28.83 -43.15 26.18
N VAL A 816 -28.33 -43.60 25.03
CA VAL A 816 -28.70 -44.90 24.45
C VAL A 816 -27.95 -46.03 25.14
N THR A 817 -28.69 -46.96 25.75
CA THR A 817 -28.17 -48.19 26.33
C THR A 817 -27.30 -48.94 25.31
N SER A 818 -26.10 -49.37 25.70
CA SER A 818 -25.06 -49.99 24.84
C SER A 818 -24.24 -49.03 23.95
N CYS A 819 -24.44 -47.72 24.03
CA CYS A 819 -23.59 -46.74 23.34
C CYS A 819 -22.60 -46.08 24.31
N SER A 820 -21.30 -46.37 24.16
CA SER A 820 -20.23 -45.77 24.97
C SER A 820 -19.69 -44.44 24.39
N CYS A 821 -20.47 -43.76 23.55
CA CYS A 821 -20.05 -42.52 22.89
C CYS A 821 -20.09 -41.34 23.87
N ARG A 822 -18.99 -40.57 23.95
CA ARG A 822 -18.88 -39.34 24.74
C ARG A 822 -19.29 -38.11 23.91
N CYS A 823 -20.56 -38.06 23.53
CA CYS A 823 -21.07 -37.10 22.53
C CYS A 823 -20.74 -35.64 22.87
N PHE A 824 -20.86 -35.24 24.15
CA PHE A 824 -20.63 -33.86 24.58
C PHE A 824 -19.15 -33.44 24.54
N SER A 825 -18.22 -34.35 24.83
CA SER A 825 -16.78 -34.07 24.75
C SER A 825 -16.29 -33.92 23.30
N LEU A 826 -16.93 -34.63 22.36
CA LEU A 826 -16.63 -34.51 20.93
C LEU A 826 -17.04 -33.13 20.39
N ASP A 827 -18.10 -32.53 20.93
CA ASP A 827 -18.57 -31.18 20.59
C ASP A 827 -17.57 -30.10 21.05
N ALA A 828 -16.90 -30.31 22.20
CA ALA A 828 -15.90 -29.39 22.75
C ALA A 828 -14.58 -29.32 21.94
N SER A 829 -14.29 -30.30 21.08
CA SER A 829 -13.10 -30.34 20.22
C SER A 829 -12.99 -29.15 19.25
N PHE A 830 -14.09 -28.42 19.02
CA PHE A 830 -14.11 -27.20 18.20
C PHE A 830 -13.72 -25.92 18.95
N ASN A 831 -13.64 -25.92 20.29
CA ASN A 831 -13.27 -24.74 21.08
C ASN A 831 -11.76 -24.44 21.13
N VAL A 832 -10.91 -25.22 20.46
CA VAL A 832 -9.46 -24.98 20.40
C VAL A 832 -9.09 -23.79 19.47
N PHE A 833 -10.04 -23.22 18.71
CA PHE A 833 -9.79 -22.09 17.80
C PHE A 833 -10.35 -20.73 18.23
N VAL A 834 -10.95 -20.61 19.42
CA VAL A 834 -11.62 -19.34 19.84
C VAL A 834 -10.87 -18.58 20.96
N ASN A 835 -9.88 -19.18 21.63
CA ASN A 835 -9.13 -18.52 22.70
C ASN A 835 -7.70 -18.07 22.31
N SER A 836 -7.50 -17.70 21.04
CA SER A 836 -6.31 -16.95 20.63
C SER A 836 -6.71 -15.69 19.84
N THR A 837 -7.26 -14.71 20.55
CA THR A 837 -7.23 -13.29 20.16
C THR A 837 -7.01 -12.44 21.39
#